data_AF-F0SS56-F1
#
_entry.id   AF-F0SS56-F1
#
_cell.length_a   1.000
_cell.length_b   1.000
_cell.length_c   1.000
_cell.angle_alpha   90.00
_cell.angle_beta   90.00
_cell.angle_gamma   90.00
#
_symmetry.space_group_name_H-M   'P 1'
#
loop_
_entity.id
_entity.type
_entity.pdbx_description
1 polymer ?
#
loop_
_entity_poly.entity_id
_entity_poly.type
_entity_poly.pdbx_seq_one_letter_code
_entity_poly.pdbx_strand_id
1 'polypeptide(L)'
;MSHSVRSLGGLLLILLLFVMNSSPALAVGTTFRFSGSDLTIDANAKWIGCREGGYYPIRFRIRNIGPARTITLNFRQSNSSQQMPTVRRNVTIEQNATVNTSLLIPMVGYGNYGEVSVLENGRALKGFRQSVSLNDLANQYDAMPQMLVVNSSLEDGQKFSEAAAMIYAAPHMHYGGSGVECTETVEPSSLPTLWTAYTGLDLLAIPRKVFADDLSAETREAILTWVESGGWLIFYSVKDEAGQLDQLIDWNSRRFAENKWNDIRPVAFRVRQVPQISDPSISENEEIPDEDRWKLEGFARERSLGFGQVMYLRDNPFPGSASHWAWLLETVKREPRWAQRNGFNARIGSDNFTSFLIPGVGGVPVISFLVLITIFTVVIGPLNYGYFLRKKRLSMLLVTVPALALGSSVLLLSYSTLANGFSVKSRVRSLTILDQAQQKTLSIARVAYYAGMAPSSGLTFAPSTAVYPLRPANQNFEGGTVNWSDTQAWENGWLRSRTRTQFLTVSQREQRGRLDVKPTDGGLQVSNGLEWPLEQLFVTDESGKLWMASSVAPGATVEMQAADDDARSRWRTTLSENGLDPITGGGSSSSYGRYSPYGYEGDYPDYYNRSDQEQFMKSLLSSSQAIHGHMRSYCAILGADPDLDLGYDRARPRESLHLLAGFLD
;
A
#
# COMPACT_ATOMS: atom_id res chain seq x y z
N MET A 1 0.37 -71.60 -27.65
CA MET A 1 0.56 -71.19 -26.24
C MET A 1 1.86 -70.39 -26.13
N SER A 2 1.83 -69.05 -26.26
CA SER A 2 2.95 -68.16 -25.88
C SER A 2 2.68 -66.65 -26.11
N HIS A 3 1.46 -66.13 -25.91
CA HIS A 3 1.19 -64.68 -26.14
C HIS A 3 0.28 -63.99 -25.10
N SER A 4 0.23 -64.46 -23.85
CA SER A 4 -0.58 -63.81 -22.80
C SER A 4 0.15 -63.38 -21.53
N VAL A 5 1.49 -63.45 -21.47
CA VAL A 5 2.23 -63.16 -20.21
C VAL A 5 3.02 -61.83 -20.24
N ARG A 6 3.09 -61.13 -21.38
CA ARG A 6 3.87 -59.87 -21.48
C ARG A 6 3.08 -58.57 -21.23
N SER A 7 1.74 -58.59 -21.17
CA SER A 7 0.95 -57.36 -20.92
C SER A 7 0.67 -57.06 -19.44
N LEU A 8 0.72 -58.06 -18.55
CA LEU A 8 0.49 -57.83 -17.12
C LEU A 8 1.68 -57.11 -16.43
N GLY A 9 2.91 -57.37 -16.85
CA GLY A 9 4.10 -56.75 -16.25
C GLY A 9 4.21 -55.25 -16.51
N GLY A 10 3.79 -54.77 -17.69
CA GLY A 10 3.79 -53.35 -18.03
C GLY A 10 2.69 -52.56 -17.31
N LEU A 11 1.51 -53.17 -17.13
CA LEU A 11 0.38 -52.54 -16.45
C LEU A 11 0.60 -52.43 -14.93
N LEU A 12 1.28 -53.41 -14.33
CA LEU A 12 1.64 -53.37 -12.91
C LEU A 12 2.73 -52.32 -12.62
N LEU A 13 3.68 -52.12 -13.55
CA LEU A 13 4.75 -51.11 -13.41
C LEU A 13 4.21 -49.68 -13.55
N ILE A 14 3.22 -49.46 -14.43
CA ILE A 14 2.55 -48.16 -14.59
C ILE A 14 1.64 -47.84 -13.37
N LEU A 15 0.98 -48.85 -12.79
CA LEU A 15 0.22 -48.67 -11.55
C LEU A 15 1.13 -48.39 -10.34
N LEU A 16 2.29 -49.04 -10.25
CA LEU A 16 3.28 -48.78 -9.18
C LEU A 16 3.94 -47.39 -9.32
N LEU A 17 4.16 -46.90 -10.54
CA LEU A 17 4.68 -45.55 -10.79
C LEU A 17 3.66 -44.45 -10.47
N PHE A 18 2.35 -44.74 -10.54
CA PHE A 18 1.30 -43.83 -10.07
C PHE A 18 1.14 -43.82 -8.54
N VAL A 19 1.38 -44.95 -7.87
CA VAL A 19 1.33 -45.01 -6.40
C VAL A 19 2.57 -44.39 -5.75
N MET A 20 3.75 -44.46 -6.38
CA MET A 20 4.99 -43.85 -5.86
C MET A 20 5.20 -42.37 -6.20
N ASN A 21 4.33 -41.77 -7.02
CA ASN A 21 4.25 -40.32 -7.24
C ASN A 21 3.00 -39.69 -6.61
N SER A 22 2.46 -40.32 -5.58
CA SER A 22 1.52 -39.64 -4.68
C SER A 22 2.32 -38.71 -3.76
N SER A 23 2.78 -37.57 -4.31
CA SER A 23 2.89 -36.37 -3.47
C SER A 23 1.55 -36.27 -2.74
N PRO A 24 1.51 -36.11 -1.40
CA PRO A 24 0.25 -35.88 -0.73
C PRO A 24 -0.38 -34.68 -1.44
N ALA A 25 -1.53 -34.88 -2.08
CA ALA A 25 -2.36 -33.79 -2.50
C ALA A 25 -2.75 -33.09 -1.19
N LEU A 26 -1.94 -32.12 -0.77
CA LEU A 26 -2.24 -31.25 0.34
C LEU A 26 -3.51 -30.52 -0.11
N ALA A 27 -4.64 -30.87 0.48
CA ALA A 27 -5.91 -30.25 0.19
C ALA A 27 -5.75 -28.74 0.40
N VAL A 28 -5.67 -27.96 -0.67
CA VAL A 28 -5.57 -26.51 -0.58
C VAL A 28 -6.96 -26.00 -0.21
N GLY A 29 -7.12 -25.54 1.03
CA GLY A 29 -8.38 -25.01 1.54
C GLY A 29 -8.23 -23.55 1.95
N THR A 30 -9.26 -22.75 1.69
CA THR A 30 -9.39 -21.38 2.24
C THR A 30 -9.87 -21.39 3.68
N THR A 31 -10.39 -22.53 4.16
CA THR A 31 -10.73 -22.77 5.57
C THR A 31 -10.16 -24.12 5.99
N PHE A 32 -9.60 -24.19 7.19
CA PHE A 32 -9.02 -25.42 7.73
C PHE A 32 -8.96 -25.40 9.26
N ARG A 33 -8.93 -26.58 9.85
CA ARG A 33 -8.86 -26.78 11.31
C ARG A 33 -7.63 -27.60 11.68
N PHE A 34 -6.88 -27.14 12.68
CA PHE A 34 -5.91 -27.94 13.39
C PHE A 34 -6.51 -28.43 14.71
N SER A 35 -6.21 -29.67 15.09
CA SER A 35 -6.67 -30.26 16.35
C SER A 35 -5.63 -31.24 16.89
N GLY A 36 -5.32 -31.11 18.17
CA GLY A 36 -4.32 -31.95 18.86
C GLY A 36 -3.54 -31.14 19.89
N SER A 37 -2.79 -31.82 20.76
CA SER A 37 -1.96 -31.16 21.78
C SER A 37 -2.74 -30.17 22.66
N ASP A 38 -3.99 -30.51 23.02
CA ASP A 38 -4.90 -29.65 23.78
C ASP A 38 -5.24 -28.30 23.13
N LEU A 39 -5.06 -28.21 21.81
CA LEU A 39 -5.35 -27.04 20.99
C LEU A 39 -6.34 -27.38 19.88
N THR A 40 -7.28 -26.48 19.63
CA THR A 40 -8.11 -26.45 18.42
C THR A 40 -7.97 -25.08 17.78
N ILE A 41 -7.59 -25.04 16.51
CA ILE A 41 -7.37 -23.80 15.77
C ILE A 41 -8.18 -23.86 14.49
N ASP A 42 -9.16 -22.97 14.38
CA ASP A 42 -9.90 -22.72 13.15
C ASP A 42 -9.26 -21.57 12.40
N ALA A 43 -8.80 -21.82 11.18
CA ALA A 43 -8.19 -20.81 10.32
C ALA A 43 -9.08 -20.53 9.09
N ASN A 44 -9.23 -19.25 8.77
CA ASN A 44 -10.00 -18.78 7.62
C ASN A 44 -9.19 -17.77 6.80
N ALA A 45 -8.71 -18.23 5.65
CA ALA A 45 -8.03 -17.47 4.61
C ALA A 45 -8.97 -17.05 3.47
N LYS A 46 -10.29 -17.25 3.56
CA LYS A 46 -11.27 -16.81 2.55
C LYS A 46 -11.37 -15.28 2.50
N TRP A 47 -10.67 -14.65 1.57
CA TRP A 47 -10.59 -13.20 1.44
C TRP A 47 -10.34 -12.83 -0.02
N ILE A 48 -10.67 -11.60 -0.42
CA ILE A 48 -10.41 -11.05 -1.75
C ILE A 48 -9.68 -9.73 -1.65
N GLY A 49 -9.17 -9.20 -2.75
CA GLY A 49 -8.31 -8.04 -2.76
C GLY A 49 -6.85 -8.44 -2.90
N CYS A 50 -5.99 -7.46 -2.64
CA CYS A 50 -4.55 -7.56 -2.62
C CYS A 50 -3.85 -7.86 -3.94
N ARG A 51 -4.56 -7.69 -5.07
CA ARG A 51 -4.00 -7.85 -6.40
C ARG A 51 -2.89 -6.84 -6.73
N GLU A 52 -2.89 -5.69 -6.06
CA GLU A 52 -1.91 -4.63 -6.30
C GLU A 52 -1.12 -4.22 -5.05
N GLY A 53 -1.47 -4.72 -3.86
CA GLY A 53 -0.78 -4.39 -2.61
C GLY A 53 -1.64 -4.62 -1.38
N GLY A 54 -1.29 -4.01 -0.26
CA GLY A 54 -2.03 -4.17 1.01
C GLY A 54 -1.67 -5.45 1.79
N TYR A 55 -2.52 -5.78 2.76
CA TYR A 55 -2.36 -6.97 3.61
C TYR A 55 -3.47 -7.98 3.38
N TYR A 56 -3.09 -9.25 3.22
CA TYR A 56 -4.02 -10.38 3.18
C TYR A 56 -4.20 -10.97 4.58
N PRO A 57 -5.40 -10.93 5.17
CA PRO A 57 -5.63 -11.47 6.51
C PRO A 57 -5.94 -12.97 6.49
N ILE A 58 -5.13 -13.76 7.20
CA ILE A 58 -5.54 -15.10 7.65
C ILE A 58 -6.06 -14.97 9.07
N ARG A 59 -7.33 -15.29 9.28
CA ARG A 59 -7.99 -15.15 10.59
C ARG A 59 -7.95 -16.48 11.33
N PHE A 60 -7.74 -16.44 12.63
CA PHE A 60 -7.62 -17.60 13.50
C PHE A 60 -8.52 -17.47 14.71
N ARG A 61 -9.27 -18.53 15.01
CA ARG A 61 -9.92 -18.75 16.30
C ARG A 61 -9.22 -19.91 16.98
N ILE A 62 -8.53 -19.61 18.09
CA ILE A 62 -7.67 -20.55 18.80
C ILE A 62 -8.30 -20.86 20.15
N ARG A 63 -8.55 -22.14 20.43
CA ARG A 63 -9.03 -22.63 21.71
C ARG A 63 -7.96 -23.50 22.36
N ASN A 64 -7.59 -23.17 23.60
CA ASN A 64 -6.67 -23.94 24.43
C ASN A 64 -7.43 -24.60 25.57
N ILE A 65 -7.40 -25.93 25.65
CA ILE A 65 -7.95 -26.69 26.80
C ILE A 65 -6.86 -27.16 27.76
N GLY A 66 -5.59 -27.03 27.37
CA GLY A 66 -4.43 -27.40 28.16
C GLY A 66 -3.88 -26.23 29.00
N PRO A 67 -2.68 -26.37 29.60
CA PRO A 67 -2.03 -25.29 30.35
C PRO A 67 -1.82 -24.03 29.51
N ALA A 68 -1.69 -22.88 30.18
CA ALA A 68 -1.32 -21.62 29.53
C ALA A 68 -0.01 -21.78 28.76
N ARG A 69 0.02 -21.28 27.52
CA ARG A 69 1.18 -21.43 26.63
C ARG A 69 1.22 -20.33 25.56
N THR A 70 2.39 -20.16 24.96
CA THR A 70 2.60 -19.27 23.81
C THR A 70 2.90 -20.10 22.57
N ILE A 71 2.12 -19.88 21.52
CA ILE A 71 2.35 -20.47 20.20
C ILE A 71 2.74 -19.39 19.21
N THR A 72 3.44 -19.78 18.13
CA THR A 72 3.72 -18.90 17.00
C THR A 72 2.90 -19.35 15.80
N LEU A 73 1.99 -18.50 15.35
CA LEU A 73 1.37 -18.62 14.04
C LEU A 73 2.40 -18.19 13.00
N ASN A 74 2.63 -19.01 11.98
CA ASN A 74 3.66 -18.77 10.98
C ASN A 74 3.16 -19.09 9.59
N PHE A 75 3.23 -18.10 8.72
CA PHE A 75 3.08 -18.24 7.28
C PHE A 75 4.46 -18.17 6.64
N ARG A 76 4.78 -19.12 5.77
CA ARG A 76 6.02 -19.11 4.99
C ARG A 76 5.74 -19.54 3.56
N GLN A 77 6.58 -19.09 2.64
CA GLN A 77 6.53 -19.60 1.27
C GLN A 77 6.81 -21.11 1.25
N SER A 78 6.09 -21.82 0.39
CA SER A 78 6.21 -23.28 0.21
C SER A 78 6.95 -23.67 -1.07
N ASN A 79 7.10 -22.74 -2.03
CA ASN A 79 7.80 -22.95 -3.31
C ASN A 79 8.79 -21.79 -3.60
N SER A 80 9.85 -22.07 -4.35
CA SER A 80 10.93 -21.12 -4.68
C SER A 80 10.66 -20.24 -5.90
N SER A 81 9.67 -20.58 -6.74
CA SER A 81 9.40 -19.87 -8.01
C SER A 81 8.69 -18.52 -7.83
N GLN A 82 7.95 -18.34 -6.73
CA GLN A 82 7.25 -17.09 -6.41
C GLN A 82 7.52 -16.72 -4.95
N GLN A 83 8.24 -15.62 -4.75
CA GLN A 83 8.70 -15.24 -3.43
C GLN A 83 7.61 -14.51 -2.65
N MET A 84 7.43 -14.90 -1.39
CA MET A 84 6.48 -14.32 -0.44
C MET A 84 7.19 -14.05 0.89
N PRO A 85 6.74 -13.04 1.67
CA PRO A 85 7.33 -12.81 2.98
C PRO A 85 6.99 -13.96 3.92
N THR A 86 7.91 -14.26 4.83
CA THR A 86 7.62 -15.07 6.00
C THR A 86 6.98 -14.16 7.05
N VAL A 87 5.84 -14.58 7.59
CA VAL A 87 5.05 -13.77 8.51
C VAL A 87 4.78 -14.57 9.76
N ARG A 88 5.10 -14.03 10.93
CA ARG A 88 4.92 -14.72 12.22
C ARG A 88 4.21 -13.84 13.24
N ARG A 89 3.48 -14.48 14.15
CA ARG A 89 2.84 -13.82 15.31
C ARG A 89 2.83 -14.77 16.50
N ASN A 90 3.39 -14.32 17.62
CA ASN A 90 3.27 -15.02 18.89
C ASN A 90 1.90 -14.71 19.49
N VAL A 91 1.26 -15.73 20.05
CA VAL A 91 -0.04 -15.63 20.70
C VAL A 91 0.04 -16.38 22.02
N THR A 92 -0.11 -15.66 23.13
CA THR A 92 -0.22 -16.24 24.46
C THR A 92 -1.69 -16.56 24.75
N ILE A 93 -1.96 -17.78 25.18
CA ILE A 93 -3.32 -18.29 25.35
C ILE A 93 -3.42 -18.97 26.71
N GLU A 94 -4.28 -18.44 27.57
CA GLU A 94 -4.55 -19.00 28.90
C GLU A 94 -5.24 -20.37 28.82
N GLN A 95 -5.19 -21.11 29.93
CA GLN A 95 -5.91 -22.38 30.05
C GLN A 95 -7.42 -22.15 29.92
N ASN A 96 -8.09 -23.01 29.14
CA ASN A 96 -9.52 -22.95 28.84
C ASN A 96 -9.98 -21.65 28.14
N ALA A 97 -9.05 -20.88 27.55
CA ALA A 97 -9.37 -19.66 26.84
C ALA A 97 -9.57 -19.89 25.34
N THR A 98 -10.30 -18.96 24.71
CA THR A 98 -10.38 -18.81 23.26
C THR A 98 -9.90 -17.43 22.86
N VAL A 99 -9.01 -17.35 21.88
CA VAL A 99 -8.45 -16.11 21.35
C VAL A 99 -8.75 -16.03 19.86
N ASN A 100 -9.25 -14.89 19.42
CA ASN A 100 -9.36 -14.55 18.00
C ASN A 100 -8.22 -13.61 17.61
N THR A 101 -7.56 -13.89 16.49
CA THR A 101 -6.46 -13.05 15.99
C THR A 101 -6.32 -13.20 14.48
N SER A 102 -5.62 -12.27 13.84
CA SER A 102 -5.26 -12.36 12.42
C SER A 102 -3.75 -12.37 12.23
N LEU A 103 -3.30 -13.01 11.17
CA LEU A 103 -1.95 -12.90 10.63
C LEU A 103 -2.04 -12.12 9.32
N LEU A 104 -1.46 -10.93 9.27
CA LEU A 104 -1.54 -10.02 8.13
C LEU A 104 -0.33 -10.21 7.22
N ILE A 105 -0.56 -10.73 6.02
CA ILE A 105 0.50 -11.01 5.04
C ILE A 105 0.65 -9.81 4.13
N PRO A 106 1.77 -9.05 4.15
CA PRO A 106 2.01 -8.00 3.16
C PRO A 106 2.11 -8.62 1.78
N MET A 107 1.25 -8.18 0.86
CA MET A 107 1.15 -8.76 -0.47
C MET A 107 2.14 -8.08 -1.42
N VAL A 108 3.31 -8.71 -1.54
CA VAL A 108 4.46 -8.23 -2.30
C VAL A 108 4.99 -9.35 -3.20
N GLY A 109 5.55 -9.00 -4.35
CA GLY A 109 5.95 -9.99 -5.35
C GLY A 109 4.74 -10.69 -6.00
N TYR A 110 5.02 -11.73 -6.78
CA TYR A 110 4.01 -12.42 -7.59
C TYR A 110 3.45 -13.69 -6.92
N GLY A 111 3.82 -13.97 -5.67
CA GLY A 111 3.35 -15.17 -4.98
C GLY A 111 1.95 -15.02 -4.41
N ASN A 112 1.19 -16.11 -4.44
CA ASN A 112 -0.13 -16.19 -3.83
C ASN A 112 -0.34 -17.51 -3.08
N TYR A 113 0.73 -18.25 -2.82
CA TYR A 113 0.69 -19.56 -2.18
C TYR A 113 1.74 -19.67 -1.08
N GLY A 114 1.39 -20.36 0.01
CA GLY A 114 2.29 -20.60 1.12
C GLY A 114 1.83 -21.73 2.03
N GLU A 115 2.55 -21.91 3.13
CA GLU A 115 2.23 -22.86 4.18
C GLU A 115 1.97 -22.11 5.49
N VAL A 116 0.81 -22.35 6.09
CA VAL A 116 0.51 -21.96 7.46
C VAL A 116 0.94 -23.09 8.38
N SER A 117 1.65 -22.74 9.45
CA SER A 117 2.16 -23.67 10.44
C SER A 117 2.03 -23.07 11.84
N VAL A 118 1.88 -23.92 12.85
CA VAL A 118 1.88 -23.51 14.25
C VAL A 118 3.11 -24.06 14.93
N LEU A 119 3.90 -23.18 15.53
CA LEU A 119 5.12 -23.55 16.24
C LEU A 119 4.95 -23.35 17.73
N GLU A 120 5.69 -24.15 18.49
CA GLU A 120 5.92 -23.95 19.90
C GLU A 120 7.42 -24.10 20.16
N ASN A 121 8.03 -23.15 20.88
CA ASN A 121 9.47 -23.11 21.13
C ASN A 121 10.31 -23.25 19.84
N GLY A 122 9.85 -22.63 18.76
CA GLY A 122 10.49 -22.66 17.44
C GLY A 122 10.34 -23.98 16.65
N ARG A 123 9.58 -24.97 17.16
CA ARG A 123 9.33 -26.24 16.48
C ARG A 123 7.87 -26.36 16.08
N ALA A 124 7.61 -26.77 14.85
CA ALA A 124 6.24 -26.98 14.38
C ALA A 124 5.55 -28.11 15.16
N LEU A 125 4.32 -27.88 15.60
CA LEU A 125 3.49 -28.92 16.21
C LEU A 125 3.12 -29.96 15.14
N LYS A 126 3.14 -31.24 15.55
CA LYS A 126 2.83 -32.36 14.64
C LYS A 126 1.39 -32.22 14.13
N GLY A 127 1.21 -32.20 12.81
CA GLY A 127 -0.11 -32.07 12.18
C GLY A 127 -0.64 -30.63 12.07
N PHE A 128 0.08 -29.62 12.57
CA PHE A 128 -0.32 -28.22 12.50
C PHE A 128 0.41 -27.52 11.34
N ARG A 129 0.23 -28.06 10.13
CA ARG A 129 0.74 -27.47 8.89
C ARG A 129 -0.30 -27.66 7.79
N GLN A 130 -0.54 -26.60 7.02
CA GLN A 130 -1.51 -26.59 5.95
C GLN A 130 -1.04 -25.67 4.84
N SER A 131 -1.06 -26.17 3.61
CA SER A 131 -0.90 -25.33 2.44
C SER A 131 -2.12 -24.45 2.23
N VAL A 132 -1.90 -23.17 1.94
CA VAL A 132 -2.95 -22.19 1.71
C VAL A 132 -2.69 -21.45 0.40
N SER A 133 -3.74 -21.31 -0.40
CA SER A 133 -3.78 -20.37 -1.51
C SER A 133 -4.42 -19.09 -1.00
N LEU A 134 -3.71 -17.98 -1.12
CA LEU A 134 -4.25 -16.65 -0.93
C LEU A 134 -4.96 -16.32 -2.23
N ASN A 135 -6.28 -16.20 -2.20
CA ASN A 135 -7.05 -15.92 -3.41
C ASN A 135 -6.60 -14.57 -4.00
N ASP A 136 -5.80 -14.67 -5.06
CA ASP A 136 -5.26 -13.57 -5.83
C ASP A 136 -5.33 -14.07 -7.27
N LEU A 137 -6.21 -13.44 -8.05
CA LEU A 137 -6.67 -13.86 -9.38
C LEU A 137 -5.58 -13.63 -10.44
N ALA A 138 -4.33 -13.94 -10.10
CA ALA A 138 -3.14 -13.64 -10.88
C ALA A 138 -3.08 -14.47 -12.17
N ASN A 139 -3.81 -14.01 -13.18
CA ASN A 139 -3.26 -13.83 -14.51
C ASN A 139 -2.87 -12.35 -14.67
N GLN A 140 -1.63 -12.13 -15.09
CA GLN A 140 -0.81 -10.93 -14.91
C GLN A 140 -1.20 -9.71 -15.76
N TYR A 141 -2.46 -9.51 -16.14
CA TYR A 141 -2.73 -8.52 -17.19
C TYR A 141 -3.82 -7.49 -16.92
N ASP A 142 -4.63 -7.58 -15.86
CA ASP A 142 -5.75 -6.64 -15.69
C ASP A 142 -6.07 -6.29 -14.24
N ALA A 143 -5.90 -5.03 -13.84
CA ALA A 143 -6.31 -4.57 -12.52
C ALA A 143 -7.83 -4.29 -12.53
N MET A 144 -8.65 -5.31 -12.24
CA MET A 144 -10.09 -5.19 -11.97
C MET A 144 -10.32 -4.90 -10.48
N PRO A 145 -11.29 -4.03 -10.12
CA PRO A 145 -11.63 -3.78 -8.72
C PRO A 145 -12.21 -5.02 -8.03
N GLN A 146 -11.81 -5.25 -6.79
CA GLN A 146 -12.24 -6.39 -5.97
C GLN A 146 -13.12 -5.94 -4.79
N MET A 147 -14.26 -6.63 -4.62
CA MET A 147 -15.26 -6.30 -3.61
C MET A 147 -15.42 -7.40 -2.56
N LEU A 148 -15.19 -7.05 -1.30
CA LEU A 148 -15.56 -7.90 -0.17
C LEU A 148 -17.03 -7.67 0.18
N VAL A 149 -17.84 -8.72 0.17
CA VAL A 149 -19.24 -8.67 0.62
C VAL A 149 -19.32 -9.21 2.04
N VAL A 150 -19.88 -8.43 2.96
CA VAL A 150 -20.05 -8.81 4.35
C VAL A 150 -21.50 -9.19 4.59
N ASN A 151 -21.77 -10.50 4.69
CA ASN A 151 -23.09 -11.02 5.02
C ASN A 151 -22.98 -12.45 5.61
N SER A 152 -24.00 -12.86 6.37
CA SER A 152 -24.12 -14.22 6.89
C SER A 152 -24.51 -15.24 5.83
N SER A 153 -25.24 -14.80 4.79
CA SER A 153 -25.56 -15.59 3.60
C SER A 153 -24.67 -15.21 2.43
N LEU A 154 -24.40 -16.18 1.55
CA LEU A 154 -23.70 -15.92 0.29
C LEU A 154 -24.55 -14.97 -0.59
N GLU A 155 -23.93 -13.90 -1.07
CA GLU A 155 -24.50 -13.03 -2.11
C GLU A 155 -23.89 -13.40 -3.46
N ASP A 156 -24.69 -13.35 -4.52
CA ASP A 156 -24.24 -13.63 -5.88
C ASP A 156 -23.59 -12.37 -6.49
N GLY A 157 -22.27 -12.31 -6.49
CA GLY A 157 -21.48 -11.22 -7.06
C GLY A 157 -21.09 -11.41 -8.53
N GLN A 158 -21.66 -12.39 -9.25
CA GLN A 158 -21.27 -12.67 -10.63
C GLN A 158 -21.47 -11.46 -11.55
N LYS A 159 -22.58 -10.72 -11.40
CA LYS A 159 -22.86 -9.55 -12.24
C LYS A 159 -21.95 -8.36 -11.98
N PHE A 160 -21.45 -8.20 -10.75
CA PHE A 160 -20.38 -7.24 -10.47
C PHE A 160 -19.09 -7.65 -11.20
N SER A 161 -18.76 -8.95 -11.18
CA SER A 161 -17.56 -9.47 -11.85
C SER A 161 -17.63 -9.30 -13.37
N GLU A 162 -18.80 -9.55 -13.97
CA GLU A 162 -19.07 -9.26 -15.38
C GLU A 162 -18.87 -7.76 -15.70
N ALA A 163 -19.39 -6.87 -14.86
CA ALA A 163 -19.24 -5.43 -15.02
C ALA A 163 -17.77 -4.97 -14.92
N ALA A 164 -17.03 -5.46 -13.93
CA ALA A 164 -15.61 -5.17 -13.78
C ALA A 164 -14.80 -5.66 -14.99
N ALA A 165 -15.15 -6.82 -15.55
CA ALA A 165 -14.54 -7.31 -16.77
C ALA A 165 -14.89 -6.44 -17.99
N MET A 166 -16.13 -5.99 -18.13
CA MET A 166 -16.55 -5.10 -19.23
C MET A 166 -15.79 -3.76 -19.25
N ILE A 167 -15.52 -3.20 -18.07
CA ILE A 167 -14.85 -1.90 -17.93
C ILE A 167 -13.33 -2.03 -18.01
N TYR A 168 -12.75 -2.99 -17.28
CA TYR A 168 -11.32 -3.00 -16.97
C TYR A 168 -10.53 -4.13 -17.65
N ALA A 169 -11.16 -5.12 -18.28
CA ALA A 169 -10.42 -6.21 -18.90
C ALA A 169 -9.73 -5.79 -20.21
N ALA A 170 -8.52 -6.28 -20.42
CA ALA A 170 -7.78 -6.02 -21.65
C ALA A 170 -8.41 -6.74 -22.86
N PRO A 171 -8.20 -6.20 -24.09
CA PRO A 171 -8.78 -6.75 -25.32
C PRO A 171 -8.48 -8.24 -25.60
N HIS A 172 -7.42 -8.80 -25.00
CA HIS A 172 -6.98 -10.18 -25.25
C HIS A 172 -7.68 -11.24 -24.37
N MET A 173 -8.40 -10.84 -23.32
CA MET A 173 -9.23 -11.75 -22.50
C MET A 173 -10.59 -12.09 -23.15
N HIS A 174 -10.86 -11.54 -24.34
CA HIS A 174 -12.15 -11.66 -25.03
C HIS A 174 -12.40 -13.04 -25.67
N TYR A 175 -11.42 -13.95 -25.60
CA TYR A 175 -11.55 -15.34 -26.05
C TYR A 175 -11.64 -16.29 -24.84
N GLY A 176 -12.85 -16.51 -24.31
CA GLY A 176 -13.16 -17.68 -23.47
C GLY A 176 -13.02 -17.55 -21.95
N GLY A 177 -12.84 -16.36 -21.38
CA GLY A 177 -12.67 -16.15 -19.94
C GLY A 177 -13.95 -15.96 -19.12
N SER A 178 -14.90 -16.91 -19.13
CA SER A 178 -15.94 -16.91 -18.08
C SER A 178 -15.35 -17.50 -16.79
N GLY A 179 -14.93 -16.66 -15.84
CA GLY A 179 -14.47 -17.21 -14.54
C GLY A 179 -13.65 -16.32 -13.60
N VAL A 180 -13.51 -15.01 -13.83
CA VAL A 180 -12.80 -14.15 -12.85
C VAL A 180 -13.78 -13.65 -11.80
N GLU A 181 -13.79 -14.27 -10.63
CA GLU A 181 -14.62 -13.85 -9.49
C GLU A 181 -14.02 -12.61 -8.82
N CYS A 182 -14.65 -11.44 -9.01
CA CYS A 182 -14.21 -10.17 -8.42
C CYS A 182 -14.87 -9.88 -7.07
N THR A 183 -15.60 -10.85 -6.51
CA THR A 183 -16.30 -10.74 -5.23
C THR A 183 -16.01 -11.92 -4.32
N GLU A 184 -15.99 -11.68 -3.01
CA GLU A 184 -15.94 -12.76 -2.02
C GLU A 184 -16.83 -12.41 -0.83
N THR A 185 -17.60 -13.40 -0.34
CA THR A 185 -18.50 -13.19 0.80
C THR A 185 -17.91 -13.75 2.10
N VAL A 186 -17.87 -12.93 3.14
CA VAL A 186 -17.40 -13.29 4.49
C VAL A 186 -18.43 -12.94 5.57
N GLU A 187 -18.45 -13.74 6.63
CA GLU A 187 -19.34 -13.51 7.77
C GLU A 187 -18.91 -12.29 8.60
N PRO A 188 -19.85 -11.50 9.15
CA PRO A 188 -19.56 -10.32 9.97
C PRO A 188 -18.63 -10.61 11.16
N SER A 189 -18.86 -11.72 11.86
CA SER A 189 -18.05 -12.14 13.02
C SER A 189 -16.62 -12.53 12.68
N SER A 190 -16.29 -12.68 11.39
CA SER A 190 -14.93 -12.99 10.93
C SER A 190 -14.10 -11.75 10.63
N LEU A 191 -14.67 -10.56 10.69
CA LEU A 191 -13.99 -9.34 10.29
C LEU A 191 -12.87 -8.93 11.27
N PRO A 192 -11.67 -8.56 10.77
CA PRO A 192 -10.59 -8.05 11.62
C PRO A 192 -10.96 -6.73 12.31
N THR A 193 -10.38 -6.48 13.49
CA THR A 193 -10.54 -5.19 14.20
C THR A 193 -9.44 -4.17 13.87
N LEU A 194 -8.46 -4.56 13.05
CA LEU A 194 -7.36 -3.70 12.65
C LEU A 194 -7.56 -3.20 11.23
N TRP A 195 -7.58 -1.88 11.04
CA TRP A 195 -7.89 -1.26 9.74
C TRP A 195 -6.88 -1.67 8.64
N THR A 196 -5.63 -1.95 9.01
CA THR A 196 -4.58 -2.36 8.05
C THR A 196 -4.94 -3.66 7.31
N ALA A 197 -5.80 -4.51 7.90
CA ALA A 197 -6.27 -5.75 7.27
C ALA A 197 -7.20 -5.53 6.06
N TYR A 198 -7.80 -4.34 5.95
CA TYR A 198 -8.70 -3.98 4.85
C TYR A 198 -7.97 -3.31 3.70
N THR A 199 -6.69 -2.95 3.88
CA THR A 199 -5.96 -2.13 2.92
C THR A 199 -5.74 -2.78 1.57
N GLY A 200 -5.85 -4.11 1.46
CA GLY A 200 -5.83 -4.81 0.17
C GLY A 200 -7.15 -4.73 -0.60
N LEU A 201 -8.23 -4.24 0.00
CA LEU A 201 -9.52 -4.11 -0.65
C LEU A 201 -9.62 -2.82 -1.48
N ASP A 202 -10.41 -2.92 -2.55
CA ASP A 202 -10.89 -1.78 -3.32
C ASP A 202 -12.28 -1.36 -2.80
N LEU A 203 -13.22 -2.32 -2.74
CA LEU A 203 -14.59 -2.11 -2.26
C LEU A 203 -14.97 -3.05 -1.10
N LEU A 204 -15.83 -2.57 -0.21
CA LEU A 204 -16.54 -3.36 0.80
C LEU A 204 -18.03 -3.07 0.72
N ALA A 205 -18.86 -4.10 0.53
CA ALA A 205 -20.31 -4.00 0.53
C ALA A 205 -20.90 -4.67 1.77
N ILE A 206 -21.79 -3.98 2.49
CA ILE A 206 -22.40 -4.48 3.73
C ILE A 206 -23.84 -3.98 3.88
N PRO A 207 -24.80 -4.81 4.32
CA PRO A 207 -26.12 -4.32 4.68
C PRO A 207 -26.00 -3.32 5.83
N ARG A 208 -26.70 -2.19 5.75
CA ARG A 208 -26.67 -1.18 6.83
C ARG A 208 -27.01 -1.78 8.19
N LYS A 209 -27.99 -2.69 8.25
CA LYS A 209 -28.38 -3.38 9.48
C LYS A 209 -27.25 -4.22 10.06
N VAL A 210 -26.55 -4.99 9.22
CA VAL A 210 -25.40 -5.82 9.65
C VAL A 210 -24.28 -4.93 10.21
N PHE A 211 -23.98 -3.80 9.55
CA PHE A 211 -22.99 -2.85 10.08
C PHE A 211 -23.38 -2.28 11.45
N ALA A 212 -24.66 -1.97 11.65
CA ALA A 212 -25.18 -1.41 12.90
C ALA A 212 -25.27 -2.45 14.04
N ASP A 213 -25.81 -3.62 13.75
CA ASP A 213 -26.26 -4.57 14.76
C ASP A 213 -25.22 -5.70 15.00
N ASP A 214 -24.51 -6.14 13.96
CA ASP A 214 -23.68 -7.36 14.02
C ASP A 214 -22.18 -7.07 14.15
N LEU A 215 -21.74 -5.83 13.88
CA LEU A 215 -20.34 -5.43 14.02
C LEU A 215 -20.05 -4.77 15.37
N SER A 216 -18.87 -5.07 15.92
CA SER A 216 -18.35 -4.35 17.08
C SER A 216 -18.00 -2.90 16.71
N ALA A 217 -17.94 -2.01 17.71
CA ALA A 217 -17.50 -0.63 17.49
C ALA A 217 -16.07 -0.56 16.94
N GLU A 218 -15.18 -1.44 17.39
CA GLU A 218 -13.79 -1.54 16.92
C GLU A 218 -13.72 -1.93 15.44
N THR A 219 -14.53 -2.92 15.02
CA THR A 219 -14.60 -3.34 13.61
C THR A 219 -15.18 -2.23 12.73
N ARG A 220 -16.22 -1.53 13.20
CA ARG A 220 -16.79 -0.38 12.47
C ARG A 220 -15.74 0.71 12.26
N GLU A 221 -15.03 1.09 13.33
CA GLU A 221 -14.00 2.12 13.23
C GLU A 221 -12.85 1.67 12.33
N ALA A 222 -12.44 0.39 12.38
CA ALA A 222 -11.43 -0.14 11.48
C ALA A 222 -11.81 -0.01 9.99
N ILE A 223 -13.08 -0.26 9.65
CA ILE A 223 -13.59 -0.06 8.30
C ILE A 223 -13.59 1.43 7.94
N LEU A 224 -14.04 2.30 8.84
CA LEU A 224 -14.10 3.75 8.60
C LEU A 224 -12.70 4.37 8.43
N THR A 225 -11.71 3.98 9.23
CA THR A 225 -10.30 4.38 9.03
C THR A 225 -9.77 3.94 7.66
N TRP A 226 -10.13 2.72 7.20
CA TRP A 226 -9.78 2.27 5.86
C TRP A 226 -10.44 3.13 4.77
N VAL A 227 -11.72 3.49 4.93
CA VAL A 227 -12.41 4.42 4.02
C VAL A 227 -11.72 5.78 4.00
N GLU A 228 -11.40 6.36 5.15
CA GLU A 228 -10.68 7.65 5.23
C GLU A 228 -9.34 7.62 4.47
N SER A 229 -8.68 6.45 4.44
CA SER A 229 -7.44 6.20 3.69
C SER A 229 -7.63 5.95 2.18
N GLY A 230 -8.87 5.94 1.68
CA GLY A 230 -9.20 5.78 0.26
C GLY A 230 -10.03 4.55 -0.11
N GLY A 231 -10.57 3.80 0.87
CA GLY A 231 -11.47 2.66 0.63
C GLY A 231 -12.85 3.08 0.11
N TRP A 232 -13.55 2.17 -0.58
CA TRP A 232 -14.96 2.36 -0.95
C TRP A 232 -15.88 1.49 -0.10
N LEU A 233 -16.82 2.13 0.59
CA LEU A 233 -17.81 1.46 1.42
C LEU A 233 -19.20 1.60 0.82
N ILE A 234 -19.82 0.47 0.48
CA ILE A 234 -21.19 0.40 -0.04
C ILE A 234 -22.10 -0.13 1.06
N PHE A 235 -22.97 0.74 1.57
CA PHE A 235 -24.13 0.33 2.35
C PHE A 235 -25.26 -0.08 1.42
N TYR A 236 -25.90 -1.21 1.66
CA TYR A 236 -27.10 -1.61 0.90
C TYR A 236 -28.28 -2.00 1.79
N SER A 237 -29.46 -2.16 1.17
CA SER A 237 -30.74 -2.38 1.87
C SER A 237 -31.07 -1.27 2.87
N VAL A 238 -30.84 -0.02 2.48
CA VAL A 238 -31.13 1.17 3.28
C VAL A 238 -32.58 1.61 3.06
N LYS A 239 -33.47 1.29 4.01
CA LYS A 239 -34.92 1.51 3.85
C LYS A 239 -35.42 2.92 4.17
N ASP A 240 -34.72 3.78 4.94
CA ASP A 240 -35.09 5.20 5.12
C ASP A 240 -34.01 6.12 5.76
N GLU A 241 -34.18 7.43 5.48
CA GLU A 241 -33.46 8.70 5.79
C GLU A 241 -31.94 8.71 6.07
N ALA A 242 -31.20 9.42 5.20
CA ALA A 242 -29.76 9.69 5.27
C ALA A 242 -29.25 10.15 6.66
N GLY A 243 -30.09 10.84 7.45
CA GLY A 243 -29.74 11.28 8.79
C GLY A 243 -29.41 10.15 9.76
N GLN A 244 -29.99 8.96 9.60
CA GLN A 244 -29.64 7.81 10.43
C GLN A 244 -28.31 7.17 10.05
N LEU A 245 -27.94 7.22 8.76
CA LEU A 245 -26.64 6.77 8.31
C LEU A 245 -25.55 7.73 8.80
N ASP A 246 -25.81 9.04 8.73
CA ASP A 246 -24.91 10.07 9.26
C ASP A 246 -24.65 9.87 10.76
N GLN A 247 -25.65 9.47 11.55
CA GLN A 247 -25.45 9.11 12.97
C GLN A 247 -24.64 7.82 13.14
N LEU A 248 -24.90 6.81 12.31
CA LEU A 248 -24.26 5.48 12.43
C LEU A 248 -22.74 5.52 12.22
N ILE A 249 -22.26 6.41 11.36
CA ILE A 249 -20.83 6.58 11.05
C ILE A 249 -20.25 7.88 11.62
N ASP A 250 -21.03 8.56 12.47
CA ASP A 250 -20.69 9.81 13.14
C ASP A 250 -20.17 10.88 12.17
N TRP A 251 -20.89 11.07 11.06
CA TRP A 251 -20.45 11.91 9.94
C TRP A 251 -20.20 13.35 10.35
N ASN A 252 -21.06 13.89 11.22
CA ASN A 252 -20.99 15.29 11.62
C ASN A 252 -19.75 15.62 12.45
N SER A 253 -19.10 14.62 13.05
CA SER A 253 -17.81 14.79 13.73
C SER A 253 -16.60 14.63 12.79
N ARG A 254 -16.80 14.17 11.55
CA ARG A 254 -15.74 13.94 10.55
C ARG A 254 -15.62 15.13 9.61
N ARG A 255 -14.73 16.06 9.91
CA ARG A 255 -14.59 17.31 9.14
C ARG A 255 -13.88 17.13 7.80
N PHE A 256 -13.14 16.03 7.63
CA PHE A 256 -12.54 15.64 6.35
C PHE A 256 -13.54 15.00 5.37
N ALA A 257 -14.81 14.91 5.74
CA ALA A 257 -15.86 14.36 4.91
C ALA A 257 -16.66 15.47 4.21
N GLU A 258 -17.17 15.20 3.01
CA GLU A 258 -18.03 16.15 2.31
C GLU A 258 -19.28 16.49 3.13
N ASN A 259 -19.85 17.69 2.96
CA ASN A 259 -20.97 18.16 3.77
C ASN A 259 -22.35 17.72 3.29
N LYS A 260 -22.46 17.13 2.10
CA LYS A 260 -23.74 16.75 1.49
C LYS A 260 -23.64 15.43 0.73
N TRP A 261 -24.67 14.62 0.83
CA TRP A 261 -24.88 13.49 -0.06
C TRP A 261 -25.22 13.97 -1.46
N ASN A 262 -24.57 13.38 -2.47
CA ASN A 262 -24.85 13.62 -3.87
C ASN A 262 -25.63 12.44 -4.44
N ASP A 263 -26.72 12.71 -5.16
CA ASP A 263 -27.38 11.65 -5.94
C ASP A 263 -26.44 11.20 -7.05
N ILE A 264 -26.21 9.88 -7.13
CA ILE A 264 -25.50 9.28 -8.26
C ILE A 264 -26.49 9.31 -9.42
N ARG A 265 -26.40 10.34 -10.26
CA ARG A 265 -27.30 10.51 -11.39
C ARG A 265 -26.86 9.65 -12.57
N PRO A 266 -27.80 9.08 -13.34
CA PRO A 266 -27.46 8.39 -14.58
C PRO A 266 -26.69 9.33 -15.50
N VAL A 267 -25.41 9.03 -15.75
CA VAL A 267 -24.65 9.64 -16.83
C VAL A 267 -24.68 8.65 -17.98
N ALA A 268 -24.82 9.13 -19.22
CA ALA A 268 -24.65 8.26 -20.38
C ALA A 268 -23.22 7.70 -20.36
N PHE A 269 -23.10 6.39 -20.15
CA PHE A 269 -21.83 5.69 -20.17
C PHE A 269 -21.86 4.64 -21.30
N ARG A 270 -20.69 4.36 -21.87
CA ARG A 270 -20.56 3.43 -22.99
C ARG A 270 -20.04 2.11 -22.47
N VAL A 271 -20.86 1.07 -22.47
CA VAL A 271 -20.41 -0.29 -22.20
C VAL A 271 -19.73 -0.82 -23.45
N ARG A 272 -18.52 -1.36 -23.30
CA ARG A 272 -17.86 -2.12 -24.36
C ARG A 272 -18.42 -3.54 -24.32
N GLN A 273 -19.20 -3.95 -25.32
CA GLN A 273 -19.66 -5.35 -25.37
C GLN A 273 -18.46 -6.30 -25.54
N VAL A 274 -18.46 -7.37 -24.74
CA VAL A 274 -17.59 -8.53 -24.92
C VAL A 274 -18.13 -9.30 -26.13
N PRO A 275 -17.36 -9.50 -27.21
CA PRO A 275 -17.82 -10.26 -28.36
C PRO A 275 -18.26 -11.66 -27.92
N GLN A 276 -19.48 -12.05 -28.25
CA GLN A 276 -19.90 -13.45 -28.14
C GLN A 276 -19.01 -14.29 -29.08
N ILE A 277 -18.59 -15.48 -28.62
CA ILE A 277 -17.66 -16.39 -29.33
C ILE A 277 -18.11 -16.70 -30.77
N SER A 278 -19.40 -16.55 -31.09
CA SER A 278 -19.97 -16.83 -32.40
C SER A 278 -19.86 -15.70 -33.43
N ASP A 279 -19.59 -14.45 -33.04
CA ASP A 279 -19.47 -13.34 -34.01
C ASP A 279 -18.61 -12.18 -33.48
N PRO A 280 -17.34 -12.05 -33.92
CA PRO A 280 -16.45 -10.96 -33.54
C PRO A 280 -16.82 -9.60 -34.16
N SER A 281 -17.80 -9.54 -35.06
CA SER A 281 -18.17 -8.32 -35.79
C SER A 281 -19.26 -7.49 -35.11
N ILE A 282 -19.89 -8.02 -34.05
CA ILE A 282 -20.95 -7.34 -33.30
C ILE A 282 -20.32 -6.62 -32.10
N SER A 283 -19.90 -5.38 -32.31
CA SER A 283 -19.78 -4.39 -31.24
C SER A 283 -20.99 -3.49 -31.29
N GLU A 284 -22.15 -3.98 -30.84
CA GLU A 284 -23.31 -3.11 -30.71
C GLU A 284 -23.30 -2.41 -29.35
N ASN A 285 -23.39 -1.08 -29.41
CA ASN A 285 -23.52 -0.24 -28.23
C ASN A 285 -24.93 -0.44 -27.68
N GLU A 286 -25.06 -1.03 -26.50
CA GLU A 286 -26.35 -1.09 -25.82
C GLU A 286 -26.53 0.20 -25.01
N GLU A 287 -27.39 1.10 -25.48
CA GLU A 287 -27.94 2.13 -24.59
C GLU A 287 -28.89 1.45 -23.63
N ILE A 288 -28.68 1.64 -22.32
CA ILE A 288 -29.71 1.29 -21.33
C ILE A 288 -31.00 2.01 -21.75
N PRO A 289 -32.11 1.29 -21.99
CA PRO A 289 -33.38 1.91 -22.35
C PRO A 289 -33.74 2.99 -21.33
N ASP A 290 -34.17 4.16 -21.81
CA ASP A 290 -34.50 5.31 -20.96
C ASP A 290 -35.49 4.94 -19.83
N GLU A 291 -36.35 3.96 -20.06
CA GLU A 291 -37.38 3.45 -19.15
C GLU A 291 -36.83 2.91 -17.81
N ASP A 292 -35.60 2.39 -17.78
CA ASP A 292 -34.94 1.89 -16.57
C ASP A 292 -34.03 2.93 -15.90
N ARG A 293 -33.62 3.99 -16.62
CA ARG A 293 -32.82 5.10 -16.07
C ARG A 293 -33.59 5.88 -14.99
N TRP A 294 -34.90 6.04 -15.14
CA TRP A 294 -35.76 6.81 -14.23
C TRP A 294 -36.09 6.11 -12.90
N LYS A 295 -35.84 4.79 -12.77
CA LYS A 295 -36.02 4.05 -11.50
C LYS A 295 -34.82 4.17 -10.56
N LEU A 296 -33.73 4.83 -10.98
CA LEU A 296 -32.48 4.93 -10.24
C LEU A 296 -32.30 6.28 -9.50
N GLU A 297 -33.17 7.28 -9.72
CA GLU A 297 -33.13 8.52 -8.93
C GLU A 297 -33.43 8.22 -7.46
N GLY A 298 -32.51 8.59 -6.56
CA GLY A 298 -32.57 8.25 -5.14
C GLY A 298 -32.30 6.77 -4.81
N PHE A 299 -31.95 5.95 -5.80
CA PHE A 299 -31.51 4.56 -5.58
C PHE A 299 -30.11 4.51 -4.96
N ALA A 300 -29.21 5.36 -5.46
CA ALA A 300 -27.83 5.44 -5.03
C ALA A 300 -27.41 6.88 -4.73
N ARG A 301 -26.75 7.08 -3.58
CA ARG A 301 -26.06 8.34 -3.27
C ARG A 301 -24.63 8.06 -2.87
N GLU A 302 -23.77 9.04 -3.12
CA GLU A 302 -22.36 9.02 -2.74
C GLU A 302 -22.02 10.22 -1.85
N ARG A 303 -20.98 10.06 -1.06
CA ARG A 303 -20.38 11.11 -0.26
C ARG A 303 -18.93 10.74 0.05
N SER A 304 -18.00 11.67 -0.19
CA SER A 304 -16.59 11.42 0.11
C SER A 304 -16.35 11.41 1.62
N LEU A 305 -15.65 10.39 2.11
CA LEU A 305 -15.12 10.32 3.48
C LEU A 305 -13.60 10.27 3.38
N GLY A 306 -12.97 11.43 3.59
CA GLY A 306 -11.55 11.61 3.34
C GLY A 306 -11.14 11.31 1.91
N PHE A 307 -10.13 10.44 1.74
CA PHE A 307 -9.71 10.00 0.41
C PHE A 307 -10.67 8.96 -0.20
N GLY A 308 -11.52 8.32 0.62
CA GLY A 308 -12.42 7.28 0.17
C GLY A 308 -13.81 7.77 -0.22
N GLN A 309 -14.68 6.79 -0.45
CA GLN A 309 -16.07 7.01 -0.83
C GLN A 309 -17.00 6.16 0.02
N VAL A 310 -18.12 6.75 0.44
CA VAL A 310 -19.25 6.03 1.03
C VAL A 310 -20.42 6.15 0.07
N MET A 311 -20.98 5.00 -0.29
CA MET A 311 -22.18 4.90 -1.10
C MET A 311 -23.29 4.27 -0.28
N TYR A 312 -24.52 4.72 -0.51
CA TYR A 312 -25.70 4.02 -0.02
C TYR A 312 -26.56 3.59 -1.21
N LEU A 313 -27.02 2.34 -1.17
CA LEU A 313 -27.97 1.74 -2.09
C LEU A 313 -29.26 1.40 -1.33
N ARG A 314 -30.40 1.83 -1.86
CA ARG A 314 -31.71 1.65 -1.20
C ARG A 314 -32.07 0.18 -0.99
N ASP A 315 -31.85 -0.66 -1.98
CA ASP A 315 -32.23 -2.07 -1.98
C ASP A 315 -31.01 -3.00 -1.94
N ASN A 316 -31.23 -4.32 -2.00
CA ASN A 316 -30.15 -5.28 -2.20
C ASN A 316 -29.70 -5.24 -3.68
N PRO A 317 -28.44 -4.88 -3.98
CA PRO A 317 -27.95 -4.82 -5.36
C PRO A 317 -27.58 -6.19 -5.94
N PHE A 318 -27.64 -7.28 -5.16
CA PHE A 318 -27.23 -8.61 -5.58
C PHE A 318 -28.41 -9.47 -6.11
N PRO A 319 -28.22 -10.22 -7.21
CA PRO A 319 -27.08 -10.14 -8.12
C PRO A 319 -27.09 -8.85 -8.97
N GLY A 320 -28.26 -8.25 -9.18
CA GLY A 320 -28.40 -7.07 -10.03
C GLY A 320 -28.18 -7.39 -11.52
N SER A 321 -27.67 -6.43 -12.27
CA SER A 321 -27.25 -6.60 -13.67
C SER A 321 -25.83 -6.06 -13.86
N ALA A 322 -25.09 -6.58 -14.86
CA ALA A 322 -23.76 -6.09 -15.16
C ALA A 322 -23.78 -4.60 -15.55
N SER A 323 -24.79 -4.16 -16.30
CA SER A 323 -24.96 -2.76 -16.67
C SER A 323 -25.19 -1.85 -15.46
N HIS A 324 -25.94 -2.29 -14.43
CA HIS A 324 -26.11 -1.49 -13.20
C HIS A 324 -24.83 -1.36 -12.40
N TRP A 325 -24.04 -2.42 -12.29
CA TRP A 325 -22.73 -2.36 -11.61
C TRP A 325 -21.73 -1.53 -12.41
N ALA A 326 -21.72 -1.66 -13.74
CA ALA A 326 -20.84 -0.87 -14.60
C ALA A 326 -21.19 0.62 -14.52
N TRP A 327 -22.49 0.94 -14.53
CA TRP A 327 -22.99 2.28 -14.29
C TRP A 327 -22.47 2.86 -12.97
N LEU A 328 -22.60 2.12 -11.87
CA LEU A 328 -22.15 2.57 -10.55
C LEU A 328 -20.64 2.87 -10.56
N LEU A 329 -19.83 1.95 -11.10
CA LEU A 329 -18.37 2.09 -11.15
C LEU A 329 -17.90 3.26 -12.02
N GLU A 330 -18.54 3.51 -13.16
CA GLU A 330 -18.19 4.60 -14.07
C GLU A 330 -18.71 5.98 -13.62
N THR A 331 -19.82 6.00 -12.87
CA THR A 331 -20.43 7.27 -12.45
C THR A 331 -19.69 7.92 -11.28
N VAL A 332 -19.19 7.10 -10.35
CA VAL A 332 -18.37 7.59 -9.24
C VAL A 332 -17.04 8.07 -9.80
N LYS A 333 -16.80 9.38 -9.81
CA LYS A 333 -15.65 10.03 -10.50
C LYS A 333 -14.26 9.72 -9.90
N ARG A 334 -14.16 8.78 -8.95
CA ARG A 334 -12.90 8.36 -8.34
C ARG A 334 -12.57 6.95 -8.81
N GLU A 335 -11.30 6.60 -8.81
CA GLU A 335 -10.89 5.25 -9.14
C GLU A 335 -10.87 4.38 -7.87
N PRO A 336 -11.59 3.24 -7.85
CA PRO A 336 -11.62 2.38 -6.65
C PRO A 336 -10.33 1.56 -6.45
N ARG A 337 -9.51 1.41 -7.50
CA ARG A 337 -8.38 0.47 -7.52
C ARG A 337 -7.23 0.91 -6.62
N TRP A 338 -6.69 -0.06 -5.89
CA TRP A 338 -5.61 0.11 -4.94
C TRP A 338 -4.39 0.85 -5.51
N ALA A 339 -3.91 0.48 -6.71
CA ALA A 339 -2.73 1.11 -7.29
C ALA A 339 -2.96 2.57 -7.67
N GLN A 340 -4.20 2.95 -7.96
CA GLN A 340 -4.53 4.29 -8.41
C GLN A 340 -4.71 5.19 -7.20
N ARG A 341 -5.33 4.69 -6.13
CA ARG A 341 -5.34 5.31 -4.81
C ARG A 341 -3.92 5.62 -4.30
N ASN A 342 -3.04 4.61 -4.28
CA ASN A 342 -1.71 4.71 -3.68
C ASN A 342 -0.63 5.21 -4.65
N GLY A 343 -0.90 5.22 -5.94
CA GLY A 343 0.03 5.69 -6.97
C GLY A 343 1.10 4.70 -7.43
N PHE A 344 1.01 3.43 -7.07
CA PHE A 344 1.91 2.39 -7.53
C PHE A 344 1.30 1.02 -7.23
N ASN A 345 1.93 -0.05 -7.73
CA ASN A 345 1.58 -1.42 -7.38
C ASN A 345 2.71 -2.02 -6.53
N ALA A 346 2.43 -2.40 -5.28
CA ALA A 346 3.44 -2.93 -4.33
C ALA A 346 3.94 -4.32 -4.70
N ARG A 347 3.20 -5.04 -5.55
CA ARG A 347 3.55 -6.39 -6.00
C ARG A 347 4.66 -6.39 -7.03
N ILE A 348 4.77 -5.33 -7.81
CA ILE A 348 5.76 -5.19 -8.89
C ILE A 348 6.72 -4.04 -8.60
N GLY A 349 7.76 -3.91 -9.42
CA GLY A 349 8.64 -2.74 -9.35
C GLY A 349 8.00 -1.53 -10.02
N SER A 350 8.40 -0.33 -9.62
CA SER A 350 7.92 0.95 -10.14
C SER A 350 9.06 1.74 -10.79
N ASP A 351 8.79 2.34 -11.95
CA ASP A 351 9.72 3.27 -12.62
C ASP A 351 9.89 4.58 -11.84
N ASN A 352 8.84 5.00 -11.13
CA ASN A 352 8.84 6.17 -10.24
C ASN A 352 9.79 5.99 -9.04
N PHE A 353 10.31 4.79 -8.78
CA PHE A 353 11.30 4.60 -7.71
C PHE A 353 12.48 5.58 -7.83
N THR A 354 12.94 5.86 -9.05
CA THR A 354 14.12 6.72 -9.29
C THR A 354 13.84 8.22 -9.16
N SER A 355 12.57 8.61 -9.09
CA SER A 355 12.14 10.01 -8.97
C SER A 355 12.34 10.55 -7.54
N PHE A 356 12.25 9.68 -6.53
CA PHE A 356 12.29 10.04 -5.11
C PHE A 356 13.52 9.45 -4.39
N LEU A 357 14.71 9.85 -4.83
CA LEU A 357 15.97 9.42 -4.22
C LEU A 357 16.44 10.39 -3.13
N ILE A 358 17.34 9.93 -2.26
CA ILE A 358 18.01 10.78 -1.26
C ILE A 358 19.14 11.54 -1.97
N PRO A 359 19.15 12.88 -1.95
CA PRO A 359 20.20 13.67 -2.57
C PRO A 359 21.58 13.34 -2.02
N GLY A 360 22.57 13.23 -2.91
CA GLY A 360 23.96 12.97 -2.54
C GLY A 360 24.23 11.55 -1.98
N VAL A 361 23.27 10.62 -2.07
CA VAL A 361 23.41 9.26 -1.52
C VAL A 361 23.27 8.19 -2.60
N GLY A 362 24.25 7.28 -2.65
CA GLY A 362 24.28 6.16 -3.60
C GLY A 362 24.55 6.56 -5.05
N GLY A 363 24.83 7.83 -5.33
CA GLY A 363 25.43 8.24 -6.60
C GLY A 363 26.89 7.77 -6.65
N VAL A 364 27.33 7.24 -7.78
CA VAL A 364 28.76 6.95 -7.99
C VAL A 364 29.46 8.30 -8.10
N PRO A 365 30.43 8.65 -7.23
CA PRO A 365 31.17 9.91 -7.33
C PRO A 365 32.16 9.81 -8.49
N VAL A 366 31.66 9.88 -9.72
CA VAL A 366 32.43 9.62 -10.96
C VAL A 366 33.68 10.49 -11.01
N ILE A 367 33.58 11.77 -10.64
CA ILE A 367 34.72 12.69 -10.62
C ILE A 367 35.77 12.25 -9.62
N SER A 368 35.38 11.91 -8.38
CA SER A 368 36.32 11.43 -7.35
C SER A 368 37.00 10.13 -7.77
N PHE A 369 36.25 9.20 -8.38
CA PHE A 369 36.82 7.95 -8.91
C PHE A 369 37.78 8.20 -10.08
N LEU A 370 37.43 9.07 -11.02
CA LEU A 370 38.25 9.41 -12.18
C LEU A 370 39.55 10.08 -11.76
N VAL A 371 39.48 11.05 -10.84
CA VAL A 371 40.66 11.68 -10.23
C VAL A 371 41.54 10.63 -9.53
N LEU A 372 40.95 9.75 -8.73
CA LEU A 372 41.71 8.73 -8.01
C LEU A 372 42.38 7.73 -8.96
N ILE A 373 41.67 7.20 -9.96
CA ILE A 373 42.23 6.27 -10.95
C ILE A 373 43.34 6.96 -11.76
N THR A 374 43.19 8.25 -12.05
CA THR A 374 44.21 9.05 -12.74
C THR A 374 45.47 9.17 -11.88
N ILE A 375 45.33 9.56 -10.61
CA ILE A 375 46.44 9.63 -9.65
C ILE A 375 47.12 8.26 -9.52
N PHE A 376 46.33 7.21 -9.34
CA PHE A 376 46.82 5.84 -9.20
C PHE A 376 47.61 5.36 -10.43
N THR A 377 47.10 5.63 -11.63
CA THR A 377 47.75 5.26 -12.90
C THR A 377 49.06 6.02 -13.09
N VAL A 378 49.09 7.31 -12.75
CA VAL A 378 50.31 8.14 -12.82
C VAL A 378 51.34 7.69 -11.78
N VAL A 379 50.90 7.36 -10.57
CA VAL A 379 51.77 6.88 -9.49
C VAL A 379 52.37 5.51 -9.83
N ILE A 380 51.56 4.53 -10.24
CA ILE A 380 52.03 3.17 -10.54
C ILE A 380 52.81 3.09 -11.85
N GLY A 381 52.42 3.85 -12.86
CA GLY A 381 53.06 3.84 -14.17
C GLY A 381 54.30 4.74 -14.19
N PRO A 382 54.19 5.96 -14.74
CA PRO A 382 55.35 6.79 -15.04
C PRO A 382 56.20 7.15 -13.82
N LEU A 383 55.59 7.44 -12.66
CA LEU A 383 56.34 7.84 -11.46
C LEU A 383 57.12 6.67 -10.85
N ASN A 384 56.45 5.55 -10.56
CA ASN A 384 57.10 4.38 -9.96
C ASN A 384 58.14 3.77 -10.92
N TYR A 385 57.81 3.64 -12.21
CA TYR A 385 58.76 3.14 -13.21
C TYR A 385 59.98 4.06 -13.36
N GLY A 386 59.77 5.37 -13.54
CA GLY A 386 60.86 6.35 -13.70
C GLY A 386 61.77 6.43 -12.48
N TYR A 387 61.21 6.31 -11.27
CA TYR A 387 61.97 6.28 -10.02
C TYR A 387 62.91 5.06 -9.94
N PHE A 388 62.40 3.85 -10.24
CA PHE A 388 63.19 2.62 -10.17
C PHE A 388 64.13 2.42 -11.36
N LEU A 389 63.80 2.99 -12.52
CA LEU A 389 64.69 3.08 -13.69
C LEU A 389 65.92 3.92 -13.35
N ARG A 390 65.74 5.10 -12.74
CA ARG A 390 66.87 5.95 -12.28
C ARG A 390 67.73 5.26 -11.21
N LYS A 391 67.12 4.45 -10.36
CA LYS A 391 67.84 3.67 -9.32
C LYS A 391 68.39 2.32 -9.80
N LYS A 392 68.23 1.96 -11.09
CA LYS A 392 68.66 0.67 -11.68
C LYS A 392 68.15 -0.56 -10.92
N ARG A 393 66.99 -0.48 -10.28
CA ARG A 393 66.38 -1.55 -9.47
C ARG A 393 64.98 -1.89 -9.97
N LEU A 394 64.85 -2.23 -11.26
CA LEU A 394 63.56 -2.56 -11.85
C LEU A 394 62.88 -3.76 -11.18
N SER A 395 63.64 -4.70 -10.60
CA SER A 395 63.09 -5.85 -9.85
C SER A 395 62.25 -5.45 -8.64
N MET A 396 62.40 -4.24 -8.10
CA MET A 396 61.54 -3.73 -7.01
C MET A 396 60.11 -3.44 -7.46
N LEU A 397 59.84 -3.28 -8.76
CA LEU A 397 58.46 -3.10 -9.27
C LEU A 397 57.57 -4.29 -8.94
N LEU A 398 58.16 -5.49 -8.84
CA LEU A 398 57.49 -6.74 -8.45
C LEU A 398 56.89 -6.67 -7.04
N VAL A 399 57.43 -5.80 -6.17
CA VAL A 399 56.95 -5.58 -4.80
C VAL A 399 56.15 -4.28 -4.68
N THR A 400 56.59 -3.19 -5.32
CA THR A 400 55.95 -1.88 -5.14
C THR A 400 54.59 -1.79 -5.81
N VAL A 401 54.38 -2.46 -6.94
CA VAL A 401 53.07 -2.46 -7.61
C VAL A 401 52.00 -3.15 -6.74
N PRO A 402 52.21 -4.38 -6.21
CA PRO A 402 51.29 -4.98 -5.24
C PRO A 402 51.09 -4.14 -3.97
N ALA A 403 52.16 -3.56 -3.41
CA ALA A 403 52.07 -2.74 -2.20
C ALA A 403 51.24 -1.46 -2.40
N LEU A 404 51.44 -0.76 -3.52
CA LEU A 404 50.65 0.42 -3.89
C LEU A 404 49.19 0.07 -4.18
N ALA A 405 48.93 -1.07 -4.82
CA ALA A 405 47.58 -1.58 -5.04
C ALA A 405 46.87 -1.89 -3.72
N LEU A 406 47.54 -2.55 -2.78
CA LEU A 406 47.01 -2.81 -1.43
C LEU A 406 46.73 -1.52 -0.66
N GLY A 407 47.70 -0.60 -0.62
CA GLY A 407 47.52 0.70 0.05
C GLY A 407 46.37 1.51 -0.53
N SER A 408 46.22 1.52 -1.85
CA SER A 408 45.11 2.22 -2.52
C SER A 408 43.77 1.56 -2.23
N SER A 409 43.72 0.22 -2.15
CA SER A 409 42.51 -0.51 -1.77
C SER A 409 42.07 -0.18 -0.33
N VAL A 410 43.01 -0.13 0.61
CA VAL A 410 42.73 0.28 1.99
C VAL A 410 42.26 1.73 2.07
N LEU A 411 42.88 2.63 1.31
CA LEU A 411 42.49 4.05 1.27
C LEU A 411 41.08 4.22 0.70
N LEU A 412 40.74 3.48 -0.36
CA LEU A 412 39.38 3.46 -0.93
C LEU A 412 38.33 2.93 0.04
N LEU A 413 38.64 1.83 0.75
CA LEU A 413 37.75 1.28 1.77
C LEU A 413 37.55 2.27 2.93
N SER A 414 38.62 2.91 3.37
CA SER A 414 38.59 3.93 4.43
C SER A 414 37.79 5.16 4.01
N TYR A 415 38.00 5.65 2.79
CA TYR A 415 37.21 6.75 2.24
C TYR A 415 35.72 6.38 2.12
N SER A 416 35.41 5.20 1.59
CA SER A 416 34.03 4.74 1.42
C SER A 416 33.29 4.59 2.75
N THR A 417 33.96 4.10 3.79
CA THR A 417 33.38 3.98 5.14
C THR A 417 33.15 5.34 5.78
N LEU A 418 34.11 6.27 5.67
CA LEU A 418 33.99 7.63 6.22
C LEU A 418 32.96 8.49 5.48
N ALA A 419 32.94 8.46 4.15
CA ALA A 419 32.06 9.29 3.32
C ALA A 419 30.59 8.85 3.41
N ASN A 420 30.33 7.54 3.39
CA ASN A 420 28.96 7.03 3.47
C ASN A 420 28.43 7.03 4.91
N GLY A 421 29.31 6.86 5.89
CA GLY A 421 28.97 6.70 7.30
C GLY A 421 28.24 5.38 7.58
N PHE A 422 27.96 5.13 8.85
CA PHE A 422 27.18 3.97 9.31
C PHE A 422 25.71 4.31 9.60
N SER A 423 25.35 5.59 9.58
CA SER A 423 23.99 6.05 9.86
C SER A 423 23.02 5.66 8.75
N VAL A 424 21.74 5.52 9.12
CA VAL A 424 20.63 5.49 8.18
C VAL A 424 20.28 6.93 7.79
N LYS A 425 20.28 7.21 6.49
CA LYS A 425 19.83 8.49 5.92
C LYS A 425 18.42 8.30 5.39
N SER A 426 17.57 9.33 5.51
CA SER A 426 16.21 9.31 4.98
C SER A 426 15.86 10.55 4.16
N ARG A 427 14.88 10.40 3.27
CA ARG A 427 14.12 11.50 2.66
C ARG A 427 12.64 11.19 2.83
N VAL A 428 11.86 12.16 3.31
CA VAL A 428 10.45 11.95 3.63
C VAL A 428 9.60 12.99 2.90
N ARG A 429 8.50 12.55 2.30
CA ARG A 429 7.47 13.43 1.75
C ARG A 429 6.12 12.96 2.30
N SER A 430 5.47 13.79 3.09
CA SER A 430 4.23 13.41 3.77
C SER A 430 3.11 14.43 3.60
N LEU A 431 1.89 13.91 3.60
CA LEU A 431 0.65 14.66 3.78
C LEU A 431 -0.02 14.14 5.05
N THR A 432 -0.25 15.04 6.00
CA THR A 432 -1.01 14.78 7.22
C THR A 432 -2.32 15.55 7.15
N ILE A 433 -3.43 14.84 7.22
CA ILE A 433 -4.75 15.42 7.40
C ILE A 433 -5.07 15.41 8.90
N LEU A 434 -5.41 16.57 9.46
CA LEU A 434 -5.82 16.71 10.85
C LEU A 434 -7.34 16.89 10.92
N ASP A 435 -8.00 15.92 11.55
CA ASP A 435 -9.38 16.05 12.01
C ASP A 435 -9.38 16.50 13.47
N GLN A 436 -9.54 17.80 13.68
CA GLN A 436 -9.51 18.41 15.01
C GLN A 436 -10.73 18.03 15.86
N ALA A 437 -11.86 17.70 15.23
CA ALA A 437 -13.10 17.35 15.92
C ALA A 437 -13.00 15.92 16.49
N GLN A 438 -12.43 14.99 15.72
CA GLN A 438 -12.16 13.63 16.19
C GLN A 438 -10.85 13.49 16.98
N GLN A 439 -10.01 14.54 17.02
CA GLN A 439 -8.66 14.48 17.58
C GLN A 439 -7.81 13.38 16.94
N LYS A 440 -7.86 13.28 15.61
CA LYS A 440 -7.15 12.26 14.84
C LYS A 440 -6.37 12.86 13.69
N THR A 441 -5.26 12.23 13.34
CA THR A 441 -4.53 12.49 12.10
C THR A 441 -4.56 11.27 11.20
N LEU A 442 -4.64 11.52 9.90
CA LEU A 442 -4.33 10.55 8.86
C LEU A 442 -3.07 11.04 8.13
N SER A 443 -1.98 10.29 8.23
CA SER A 443 -0.71 10.63 7.60
C SER A 443 -0.36 9.62 6.52
N ILE A 444 -0.13 10.11 5.30
CA ILE A 444 0.41 9.35 4.17
C ILE A 444 1.80 9.87 3.89
N ALA A 445 2.82 9.01 3.97
CA ALA A 445 4.21 9.40 3.78
C ALA A 445 4.96 8.43 2.87
N ARG A 446 5.63 8.97 1.85
CA ARG A 446 6.66 8.26 1.09
C ARG A 446 8.00 8.50 1.74
N VAL A 447 8.70 7.42 2.03
CA VAL A 447 9.95 7.41 2.78
C VAL A 447 11.01 6.69 1.97
N ALA A 448 12.12 7.36 1.69
CA ALA A 448 13.31 6.75 1.12
C ALA A 448 14.36 6.54 2.21
N TYR A 449 14.96 5.36 2.23
CA TYR A 449 16.03 4.98 3.14
C TYR A 449 17.30 4.60 2.39
N TYR A 450 18.42 4.95 3.00
CA TYR A 450 19.72 4.37 2.70
C TYR A 450 20.45 4.07 4.01
N ALA A 451 20.61 2.80 4.31
CA ALA A 451 21.34 2.35 5.48
C ALA A 451 22.82 2.17 5.14
N GLY A 452 23.73 2.97 5.72
CA GLY A 452 25.17 2.67 5.65
C GLY A 452 25.47 1.30 6.26
N MET A 453 24.85 1.04 7.40
CA MET A 453 24.72 -0.28 8.04
C MET A 453 23.26 -0.47 8.43
N ALA A 454 22.63 -1.55 7.96
CA ALA A 454 21.26 -1.87 8.32
C ALA A 454 21.16 -2.24 9.82
N PRO A 455 20.09 -1.78 10.51
CA PRO A 455 19.84 -2.17 11.89
C PRO A 455 19.59 -3.68 11.98
N SER A 456 20.15 -4.33 13.00
CA SER A 456 19.98 -5.77 13.22
C SER A 456 18.54 -6.17 13.50
N SER A 457 17.75 -5.28 14.10
CA SER A 457 16.32 -5.47 14.39
C SER A 457 15.41 -5.14 13.21
N GLY A 458 15.94 -4.61 12.09
CA GLY A 458 15.14 -4.12 10.98
C GLY A 458 14.38 -2.83 11.32
N LEU A 459 13.19 -2.67 10.74
CA LEU A 459 12.27 -1.55 10.96
C LEU A 459 11.14 -2.00 11.89
N THR A 460 10.61 -1.13 12.74
CA THR A 460 9.53 -1.44 13.68
C THR A 460 8.46 -0.39 13.64
N PHE A 461 7.26 -0.77 13.19
CA PHE A 461 6.10 0.11 13.06
C PHE A 461 5.01 -0.26 14.07
N ALA A 462 4.12 0.68 14.35
CA ALA A 462 2.88 0.43 15.07
C ALA A 462 1.96 -0.50 14.25
N PRO A 463 1.17 -1.39 14.89
CA PRO A 463 0.23 -2.25 14.17
C PRO A 463 -0.80 -1.49 13.31
N SER A 464 -1.11 -0.25 13.69
CA SER A 464 -2.02 0.65 12.98
C SER A 464 -1.37 1.41 11.83
N THR A 465 -0.12 1.09 11.46
CA THR A 465 0.55 1.68 10.30
C THR A 465 0.54 0.67 9.16
N ALA A 466 -0.05 1.04 8.03
CA ALA A 466 0.06 0.28 6.79
C ALA A 466 1.38 0.63 6.10
N VAL A 467 2.23 -0.38 5.89
CA VAL A 467 3.53 -0.23 5.24
C VAL A 467 3.53 -0.97 3.91
N TYR A 468 3.91 -0.27 2.84
CA TYR A 468 3.97 -0.82 1.48
C TYR A 468 5.36 -0.57 0.89
N PRO A 469 6.14 -1.62 0.56
CA PRO A 469 7.45 -1.44 -0.03
C PRO A 469 7.35 -1.02 -1.50
N LEU A 470 8.14 -0.01 -1.87
CA LEU A 470 8.37 0.35 -3.27
C LEU A 470 9.72 -0.21 -3.72
N ARG A 471 9.75 -0.77 -4.92
CA ARG A 471 10.95 -1.35 -5.53
C ARG A 471 11.22 -0.75 -6.90
N PRO A 472 12.47 -0.75 -7.38
CA PRO A 472 12.78 -0.45 -8.77
C PRO A 472 12.08 -1.42 -9.74
N ALA A 473 11.64 -0.94 -10.90
CA ALA A 473 10.99 -1.73 -11.95
C ALA A 473 11.76 -3.01 -12.37
N ASN A 474 13.09 -2.96 -12.32
CA ASN A 474 13.96 -4.07 -12.71
C ASN A 474 14.26 -5.08 -11.59
N GLN A 475 13.68 -4.93 -10.39
CA GLN A 475 13.95 -5.77 -9.23
C GLN A 475 12.72 -6.56 -8.77
N ASN A 476 12.87 -7.87 -8.69
CA ASN A 476 11.88 -8.75 -8.07
C ASN A 476 11.98 -8.70 -6.55
N PHE A 477 10.90 -9.11 -5.87
CA PHE A 477 10.94 -9.29 -4.44
C PHE A 477 11.85 -10.47 -4.09
N GLU A 478 12.77 -10.25 -3.16
CA GLU A 478 13.83 -11.20 -2.79
C GLU A 478 13.58 -11.88 -1.41
N GLY A 479 12.37 -11.73 -0.87
CA GLY A 479 11.99 -12.28 0.43
C GLY A 479 12.21 -11.31 1.59
N GLY A 480 11.47 -11.54 2.67
CA GLY A 480 11.54 -10.76 3.89
C GLY A 480 10.80 -11.44 5.04
N THR A 481 11.09 -11.04 6.28
CA THR A 481 10.39 -11.55 7.48
C THR A 481 9.63 -10.42 8.16
N VAL A 482 8.36 -10.65 8.49
CA VAL A 482 7.53 -9.73 9.27
C VAL A 482 7.05 -10.43 10.53
N ASN A 483 7.22 -9.77 11.66
CA ASN A 483 6.77 -10.26 12.96
C ASN A 483 5.68 -9.32 13.50
N TRP A 484 4.50 -9.88 13.74
CA TRP A 484 3.28 -9.21 14.18
C TRP A 484 2.93 -9.48 15.65
N SER A 485 3.89 -9.89 16.47
CA SER A 485 3.63 -10.29 17.86
C SER A 485 3.13 -9.11 18.71
N ASP A 486 4.03 -8.18 19.07
CA ASP A 486 3.69 -7.00 19.88
C ASP A 486 3.57 -5.73 19.02
N THR A 487 4.47 -5.59 18.06
CA THR A 487 4.53 -4.52 17.07
C THR A 487 4.56 -5.12 15.67
N GLN A 488 4.63 -4.27 14.64
CA GLN A 488 4.88 -4.67 13.28
C GLN A 488 6.40 -4.55 12.98
N ALA A 489 7.17 -5.59 13.29
CA ALA A 489 8.60 -5.62 13.03
C ALA A 489 8.92 -6.19 11.64
N TRP A 490 9.43 -5.34 10.77
CA TRP A 490 9.94 -5.65 9.44
C TRP A 490 11.43 -5.97 9.56
N GLU A 491 11.73 -7.23 9.79
CA GLU A 491 13.06 -7.73 10.10
C GLU A 491 13.90 -7.92 8.81
N ASN A 492 14.56 -9.06 8.67
CA ASN A 492 15.46 -9.36 7.55
C ASN A 492 14.77 -9.18 6.18
N GLY A 493 15.50 -8.62 5.23
CA GLY A 493 15.09 -8.51 3.81
C GLY A 493 14.52 -7.14 3.41
N TRP A 494 13.99 -6.35 4.35
CA TRP A 494 13.28 -5.11 4.05
C TRP A 494 14.18 -3.87 3.97
N LEU A 495 15.16 -3.74 4.87
CA LEU A 495 16.18 -2.69 4.83
C LEU A 495 17.56 -3.33 4.79
N ARG A 496 18.31 -3.09 3.71
CA ARG A 496 19.63 -3.70 3.48
C ARG A 496 20.73 -2.65 3.48
N SER A 497 21.91 -3.05 3.96
CA SER A 497 23.10 -2.19 3.97
C SER A 497 23.49 -1.80 2.55
N ARG A 498 23.71 -0.50 2.35
CA ARG A 498 24.13 0.11 1.07
C ARG A 498 23.13 -0.09 -0.08
N THR A 499 21.89 -0.41 0.22
CA THR A 499 20.79 -0.50 -0.76
C THR A 499 19.83 0.66 -0.55
N ARG A 500 19.30 1.19 -1.66
CA ARG A 500 18.20 2.17 -1.62
C ARG A 500 16.91 1.41 -1.40
N THR A 501 16.15 1.80 -0.39
CA THR A 501 14.86 1.21 -0.06
C THR A 501 13.82 2.33 0.00
N GLN A 502 12.60 2.08 -0.46
CA GLN A 502 11.49 3.02 -0.30
C GLN A 502 10.26 2.32 0.26
N PHE A 503 9.46 3.06 1.01
CA PHE A 503 8.16 2.64 1.51
C PHE A 503 7.14 3.76 1.30
N LEU A 504 5.89 3.39 1.06
CA LEU A 504 4.74 4.23 1.37
C LEU A 504 4.20 3.75 2.71
N THR A 505 3.94 4.70 3.60
CA THR A 505 3.35 4.45 4.92
C THR A 505 2.06 5.23 5.03
N VAL A 506 1.03 4.60 5.58
CA VAL A 506 -0.24 5.23 5.91
C VAL A 506 -0.53 4.92 7.36
N SER A 507 -0.74 5.95 8.18
CA SER A 507 -0.95 5.78 9.62
C SER A 507 -2.07 6.69 10.10
N GLN A 508 -2.78 6.24 11.12
CA GLN A 508 -3.74 7.05 11.86
C GLN A 508 -3.27 7.14 13.31
N ARG A 509 -3.29 8.35 13.89
CA ARG A 509 -2.86 8.59 15.27
C ARG A 509 -3.84 9.53 15.97
N GLU A 510 -3.90 9.46 17.29
CA GLU A 510 -4.56 10.49 18.08
C GLU A 510 -3.73 11.77 18.06
N GLN A 511 -4.37 12.92 17.88
CA GLN A 511 -3.75 14.22 17.96
C GLN A 511 -4.69 15.21 18.65
N ARG A 512 -4.26 15.70 19.83
CA ARG A 512 -5.06 16.62 20.65
C ARG A 512 -4.76 18.08 20.35
N GLY A 513 -3.59 18.36 19.76
CA GLY A 513 -3.24 19.70 19.31
C GLY A 513 -4.18 20.18 18.21
N ARG A 514 -4.45 21.49 18.18
CA ARG A 514 -5.36 22.11 17.21
C ARG A 514 -4.90 23.51 16.83
N LEU A 515 -5.31 23.96 15.66
CA LEU A 515 -5.27 25.36 15.27
C LEU A 515 -6.58 26.04 15.66
N ASP A 516 -6.46 27.14 16.40
CA ASP A 516 -7.57 28.01 16.78
C ASP A 516 -7.49 29.29 15.94
N VAL A 517 -8.50 29.53 15.13
CA VAL A 517 -8.57 30.69 14.22
C VAL A 517 -9.74 31.57 14.65
N LYS A 518 -9.47 32.84 14.93
CA LYS A 518 -10.44 33.81 15.41
C LYS A 518 -10.46 35.05 14.52
N PRO A 519 -11.64 35.59 14.16
CA PRO A 519 -11.72 36.86 13.47
C PRO A 519 -11.28 38.01 14.39
N THR A 520 -10.63 39.03 13.80
CA THR A 520 -10.27 40.30 14.45
C THR A 520 -10.84 41.47 13.65
N ASP A 521 -10.84 42.69 14.21
CA ASP A 521 -11.48 43.90 13.62
C ASP A 521 -10.96 44.29 12.21
N GLY A 522 -9.89 43.65 11.72
CA GLY A 522 -9.38 43.82 10.36
C GLY A 522 -8.67 42.60 9.76
N GLY A 523 -8.79 41.42 10.37
CA GLY A 523 -7.96 40.27 10.04
C GLY A 523 -8.45 38.93 10.59
N LEU A 524 -7.57 37.93 10.51
CA LEU A 524 -7.69 36.68 11.25
C LEU A 524 -6.51 36.57 12.20
N GLN A 525 -6.75 36.11 13.41
CA GLN A 525 -5.72 35.69 14.34
C GLN A 525 -5.69 34.17 14.39
N VAL A 526 -4.51 33.57 14.35
CA VAL A 526 -4.32 32.12 14.49
C VAL A 526 -3.43 31.79 15.67
N SER A 527 -3.84 30.80 16.47
CA SER A 527 -3.06 30.23 17.57
C SER A 527 -2.70 28.79 17.25
N ASN A 528 -1.40 28.48 17.28
CA ASN A 528 -0.88 27.14 17.02
C ASN A 528 -0.85 26.32 18.32
N GLY A 529 -1.85 25.47 18.54
CA GLY A 529 -1.86 24.50 19.62
C GLY A 529 -1.24 23.14 19.26
N LEU A 530 -0.60 23.00 18.09
CA LEU A 530 0.14 21.81 17.69
C LEU A 530 1.55 21.85 18.28
N GLU A 531 2.17 20.68 18.43
CA GLU A 531 3.58 20.56 18.84
C GLU A 531 4.55 20.89 17.69
N TRP A 532 4.03 21.08 16.48
CA TRP A 532 4.82 21.26 15.26
C TRP A 532 4.89 22.74 14.85
N PRO A 533 6.09 23.26 14.53
CA PRO A 533 6.23 24.60 13.97
C PRO A 533 5.64 24.66 12.56
N LEU A 534 4.86 25.71 12.27
CA LEU A 534 4.30 25.95 10.94
C LEU A 534 5.16 26.98 10.21
N GLU A 535 5.90 26.54 9.19
CA GLU A 535 6.76 27.44 8.40
C GLU A 535 5.93 28.39 7.54
N GLN A 536 4.91 27.83 6.88
CA GLN A 536 3.93 28.56 6.10
C GLN A 536 2.56 27.99 6.41
N LEU A 537 1.58 28.86 6.64
CA LEU A 537 0.20 28.50 6.93
C LEU A 537 -0.73 29.35 6.06
N PHE A 538 -1.62 28.69 5.34
CA PHE A 538 -2.73 29.31 4.65
C PHE A 538 -4.04 28.90 5.31
N VAL A 539 -4.93 29.87 5.51
CA VAL A 539 -6.29 29.65 6.03
C VAL A 539 -7.29 30.27 5.08
N THR A 540 -8.30 29.51 4.70
CA THR A 540 -9.45 29.99 3.93
C THR A 540 -10.58 30.27 4.90
N ASP A 541 -11.06 31.51 4.96
CA ASP A 541 -12.18 31.88 5.82
C ASP A 541 -13.55 31.45 5.27
N GLU A 542 -14.62 31.83 5.97
CA GLU A 542 -16.01 31.57 5.56
C GLU A 542 -16.42 32.24 4.25
N SER A 543 -15.77 33.35 3.89
CA SER A 543 -16.01 34.06 2.63
C SER A 543 -15.22 33.48 1.46
N GLY A 544 -14.37 32.48 1.71
CA GLY A 544 -13.44 31.93 0.73
C GLY A 544 -12.18 32.78 0.53
N LYS A 545 -11.97 33.82 1.35
CA LYS A 545 -10.77 34.66 1.29
C LYS A 545 -9.61 33.93 1.94
N LEU A 546 -8.46 34.01 1.27
CA LEU A 546 -7.23 33.34 1.67
C LEU A 546 -6.36 34.27 2.53
N TRP A 547 -5.97 33.77 3.70
CA TRP A 547 -5.09 34.43 4.66
C TRP A 547 -3.82 33.61 4.84
N MET A 548 -2.72 34.29 5.18
CA MET A 548 -1.42 33.68 5.41
C MET A 548 -0.82 34.09 6.75
N ALA A 549 -0.13 33.14 7.37
CA ALA A 549 0.90 33.38 8.37
C ALA A 549 2.20 32.63 7.99
N SER A 550 3.34 33.08 8.52
CA SER A 550 4.64 32.41 8.36
C SER A 550 5.30 32.26 9.72
N SER A 551 6.06 31.17 9.89
CA SER A 551 6.85 30.89 11.11
C SER A 551 6.03 30.95 12.41
N VAL A 552 4.91 30.20 12.44
CA VAL A 552 4.05 30.09 13.63
C VAL A 552 4.59 28.98 14.53
N ALA A 553 5.35 29.36 15.56
CA ALA A 553 5.91 28.42 16.53
C ALA A 553 4.81 27.70 17.33
N PRO A 554 5.08 26.50 17.88
CA PRO A 554 4.18 25.83 18.83
C PRO A 554 3.81 26.76 19.99
N GLY A 555 2.53 26.84 20.32
CA GLY A 555 1.98 27.69 21.36
C GLY A 555 1.90 29.19 21.02
N ALA A 556 2.35 29.62 19.84
CA ALA A 556 2.32 31.02 19.45
C ALA A 556 0.95 31.45 18.87
N THR A 557 0.63 32.72 19.04
CA THR A 557 -0.52 33.39 18.42
C THR A 557 -0.04 34.52 17.53
N VAL A 558 -0.51 34.57 16.29
CA VAL A 558 -0.10 35.57 15.30
C VAL A 558 -1.31 36.13 14.55
N GLU A 559 -1.24 37.41 14.17
CA GLU A 559 -2.16 38.00 13.20
C GLU A 559 -1.79 37.56 11.79
N MET A 560 -2.79 37.14 11.02
CA MET A 560 -2.67 36.71 9.64
C MET A 560 -2.84 37.90 8.69
N GLN A 561 -2.15 37.82 7.56
CA GLN A 561 -2.23 38.80 6.48
C GLN A 561 -3.03 38.23 5.32
N ALA A 562 -3.62 39.08 4.47
CA ALA A 562 -4.24 38.60 3.24
C ALA A 562 -3.16 37.97 2.34
N ALA A 563 -3.44 36.80 1.78
CA ALA A 563 -2.46 36.11 0.92
C ALA A 563 -2.23 36.89 -0.38
N ASP A 564 -0.99 37.24 -0.66
CA ASP A 564 -0.55 37.86 -1.91
C ASP A 564 0.00 36.81 -2.92
N ASP A 565 0.26 37.26 -4.15
CA ASP A 565 0.77 36.38 -5.20
C ASP A 565 2.22 35.92 -4.96
N ASP A 566 3.02 36.75 -4.27
CA ASP A 566 4.41 36.42 -3.91
C ASP A 566 4.46 35.25 -2.94
N ALA A 567 3.58 35.23 -1.94
CA ALA A 567 3.54 34.15 -0.98
C ALA A 567 2.97 32.85 -1.56
N ARG A 568 2.01 32.95 -2.49
CA ARG A 568 1.59 31.80 -3.32
C ARG A 568 2.73 31.27 -4.20
N SER A 569 3.56 32.16 -4.75
CA SER A 569 4.74 31.79 -5.53
C SER A 569 5.75 31.03 -4.67
N ARG A 570 6.08 31.53 -3.48
CA ARG A 570 6.98 30.87 -2.51
C ARG A 570 6.48 29.47 -2.10
N TRP A 571 5.18 29.32 -1.87
CA TRP A 571 4.57 28.02 -1.59
C TRP A 571 4.78 27.03 -2.74
N ARG A 572 4.48 27.45 -3.98
CA ARG A 572 4.67 26.61 -5.17
C ARG A 572 6.14 26.24 -5.38
N THR A 573 7.05 27.18 -5.19
CA THR A 573 8.50 26.92 -5.27
C THR A 573 8.92 25.86 -4.25
N THR A 574 8.54 26.01 -2.98
CA THR A 574 8.88 25.06 -1.90
C THR A 574 8.38 23.65 -2.20
N LEU A 575 7.15 23.53 -2.70
CA LEU A 575 6.54 22.26 -3.09
C LEU A 575 7.22 21.62 -4.31
N SER A 576 7.67 22.44 -5.28
CA SER A 576 8.36 21.98 -6.48
C SER A 576 9.80 21.53 -6.21
N GLU A 577 10.56 22.28 -5.39
CA GLU A 577 11.93 21.93 -4.98
C GLU A 577 11.97 20.60 -4.21
N ASN A 578 10.94 20.35 -3.40
CA ASN A 578 10.77 19.10 -2.66
C ASN A 578 9.83 18.11 -3.37
N GLY A 579 9.63 18.30 -4.68
CA GLY A 579 8.81 17.48 -5.55
C GLY A 579 9.40 16.11 -5.86
N LEU A 580 8.72 15.41 -6.76
CA LEU A 580 9.12 14.09 -7.26
C LEU A 580 10.00 14.17 -8.51
N ASP A 581 10.50 15.36 -8.87
CA ASP A 581 11.30 15.48 -10.07
C ASP A 581 12.61 14.70 -9.93
N PRO A 582 13.09 14.03 -11.00
CA PRO A 582 14.34 13.29 -10.95
C PRO A 582 15.49 14.21 -10.51
N ILE A 583 16.12 13.88 -9.38
CA ILE A 583 17.28 14.64 -8.89
C ILE A 583 18.40 14.54 -9.93
N THR A 584 18.95 15.69 -10.34
CA THR A 584 20.12 15.78 -11.21
C THR A 584 21.29 14.97 -10.65
N GLY A 585 21.79 13.99 -11.42
CA GLY A 585 22.88 13.10 -11.02
C GLY A 585 22.45 11.78 -10.36
N GLY A 586 21.14 11.55 -10.17
CA GLY A 586 20.61 10.20 -10.08
C GLY A 586 20.74 9.57 -11.46
N GLY A 587 21.62 8.57 -11.63
CA GLY A 587 21.80 7.91 -12.92
C GLY A 587 20.43 7.53 -13.48
N SER A 588 20.08 8.11 -14.62
CA SER A 588 18.92 7.70 -15.38
C SER A 588 19.17 6.24 -15.73
N SER A 589 18.48 5.32 -15.06
CA SER A 589 18.21 4.04 -15.69
C SER A 589 17.25 4.38 -16.82
N SER A 590 17.79 4.70 -17.98
CA SER A 590 17.08 4.51 -19.24
C SER A 590 16.56 3.07 -19.17
N SER A 591 15.25 2.94 -18.95
CA SER A 591 14.57 1.67 -19.03
C SER A 591 14.72 1.26 -20.50
N TYR A 592 15.74 0.45 -20.78
CA TYR A 592 15.77 -0.29 -22.03
C TYR A 592 14.52 -1.15 -21.97
N GLY A 593 13.49 -0.75 -22.72
CA GLY A 593 12.29 -1.54 -22.92
C GLY A 593 12.72 -2.99 -23.13
N ARG A 594 12.27 -3.88 -22.26
CA ARG A 594 12.54 -5.30 -22.40
C ARG A 594 11.89 -5.72 -23.72
N TYR A 595 12.72 -5.87 -24.76
CA TYR A 595 12.33 -6.54 -25.98
C TYR A 595 12.08 -8.01 -25.64
N SER A 596 10.85 -8.33 -25.23
CA SER A 596 10.37 -9.71 -25.20
C SER A 596 10.14 -10.14 -26.64
N PRO A 597 10.76 -11.23 -27.13
CA PRO A 597 10.53 -11.76 -28.48
C PRO A 597 9.08 -12.21 -28.73
N TYR A 598 8.28 -12.29 -27.67
CA TYR A 598 6.84 -12.50 -27.69
C TYR A 598 6.21 -11.18 -27.23
N GLY A 599 5.61 -10.44 -28.17
CA GLY A 599 5.21 -9.04 -28.02
C GLY A 599 4.20 -8.76 -26.92
N TYR A 600 4.69 -8.53 -25.70
CA TYR A 600 3.90 -8.11 -24.54
C TYR A 600 4.53 -6.83 -23.97
N GLU A 601 4.15 -5.68 -24.54
CA GLU A 601 4.32 -4.37 -23.92
C GLU A 601 3.22 -4.19 -22.89
N GLY A 602 3.48 -4.66 -21.66
CA GLY A 602 2.73 -4.21 -20.49
C GLY A 602 3.30 -2.88 -20.05
N ASP A 603 2.93 -1.81 -20.74
CA ASP A 603 3.21 -0.43 -20.33
C ASP A 603 2.38 -0.20 -19.05
N TYR A 604 2.97 -0.39 -17.87
CA TYR A 604 2.29 -0.07 -16.61
C TYR A 604 2.45 1.43 -16.39
N PRO A 605 1.39 2.25 -16.60
CA PRO A 605 1.53 3.68 -16.47
C PRO A 605 1.95 4.03 -15.03
N ASP A 606 2.89 4.97 -14.91
CA ASP A 606 3.25 5.53 -13.62
C ASP A 606 2.02 6.22 -13.00
N TYR A 607 1.43 5.59 -11.97
CA TYR A 607 0.25 6.07 -11.28
C TYR A 607 0.59 7.10 -10.20
N TYR A 608 1.86 7.34 -9.87
CA TYR A 608 2.18 8.04 -8.62
C TYR A 608 1.65 9.46 -8.62
N ASN A 609 1.78 10.13 -9.76
CA ASN A 609 1.25 11.46 -10.00
C ASN A 609 -0.29 11.52 -10.01
N ARG A 610 -0.99 10.38 -10.07
CA ARG A 610 -2.45 10.22 -10.01
C ARG A 610 -2.95 9.73 -8.64
N SER A 611 -2.05 9.38 -7.72
CA SER A 611 -2.44 9.00 -6.34
C SER A 611 -3.32 10.06 -5.69
N ASP A 612 -4.21 9.64 -4.80
CA ASP A 612 -5.09 10.55 -4.08
C ASP A 612 -4.27 11.60 -3.31
N GLN A 613 -3.14 11.18 -2.75
CA GLN A 613 -2.20 12.06 -2.07
C GLN A 613 -1.61 13.12 -3.03
N GLU A 614 -1.07 12.73 -4.18
CA GLU A 614 -0.47 13.69 -5.12
C GLU A 614 -1.52 14.56 -5.80
N GLN A 615 -2.72 14.05 -6.08
CA GLN A 615 -3.83 14.86 -6.59
C GLN A 615 -4.28 15.89 -5.56
N PHE A 616 -4.36 15.51 -4.28
CA PHE A 616 -4.63 16.43 -3.18
C PHE A 616 -3.55 17.51 -3.10
N MET A 617 -2.28 17.13 -3.07
CA MET A 617 -1.17 18.09 -3.01
C MET A 617 -1.13 19.01 -4.25
N LYS A 618 -1.49 18.51 -5.44
CA LYS A 618 -1.67 19.33 -6.64
C LYS A 618 -2.85 20.29 -6.54
N SER A 619 -3.94 19.90 -5.87
CA SER A 619 -5.05 20.82 -5.60
C SER A 619 -4.65 21.96 -4.65
N LEU A 620 -3.70 21.70 -3.73
CA LEU A 620 -3.07 22.75 -2.91
C LEU A 620 -2.15 23.66 -3.75
N LEU A 621 -1.61 23.18 -4.87
CA LEU A 621 -0.78 23.99 -5.79
C LEU A 621 -1.62 24.94 -6.67
N SER A 622 -2.85 24.54 -7.00
CA SER A 622 -3.68 25.21 -8.00
C SER A 622 -4.56 26.34 -7.45
N SER A 623 -4.91 26.33 -6.17
CA SER A 623 -6.16 26.97 -5.78
C SER A 623 -6.01 28.31 -5.04
N SER A 624 -6.48 29.34 -5.74
CA SER A 624 -7.15 30.53 -5.19
C SER A 624 -8.56 30.22 -4.63
N GLN A 625 -8.87 28.95 -4.37
CA GLN A 625 -10.19 28.44 -3.96
C GLN A 625 -10.03 27.34 -2.90
N ALA A 626 -11.01 27.22 -1.99
CA ALA A 626 -11.02 26.30 -0.87
C ALA A 626 -10.55 24.85 -1.16
N ILE A 627 -9.84 24.23 -0.20
CA ILE A 627 -9.50 22.80 -0.21
C ILE A 627 -10.81 22.00 -0.30
N HIS A 628 -11.00 21.23 -1.38
CA HIS A 628 -12.21 20.43 -1.63
C HIS A 628 -13.55 21.17 -1.51
N GLY A 629 -13.59 22.47 -1.78
CA GLY A 629 -14.84 23.24 -1.65
C GLY A 629 -15.30 23.45 -0.20
N HIS A 630 -14.46 23.13 0.80
CA HIS A 630 -14.69 23.45 2.21
C HIS A 630 -14.21 24.86 2.53
N MET A 631 -15.17 25.78 2.64
CA MET A 631 -14.98 27.03 3.37
C MET A 631 -14.55 26.69 4.79
N ARG A 632 -13.62 27.46 5.39
CA ARG A 632 -12.98 27.16 6.69
C ARG A 632 -12.00 25.98 6.68
N SER A 633 -11.07 25.96 5.74
CA SER A 633 -9.99 24.97 5.65
C SER A 633 -8.62 25.63 5.77
N TYR A 634 -7.59 24.85 6.12
CA TYR A 634 -6.21 25.33 6.16
C TYR A 634 -5.23 24.31 5.60
N CYS A 635 -4.10 24.81 5.10
CA CYS A 635 -2.94 24.00 4.75
C CYS A 635 -1.66 24.65 5.27
N ALA A 636 -0.68 23.84 5.66
CA ALA A 636 0.59 24.31 6.17
C ALA A 636 1.76 23.44 5.69
N ILE A 637 2.93 24.07 5.59
CA ILE A 637 4.22 23.37 5.56
C ILE A 637 4.74 23.35 6.99
N LEU A 638 5.08 22.16 7.48
CA LEU A 638 5.63 21.96 8.81
C LEU A 638 7.15 22.05 8.76
N GLY A 639 7.74 22.69 9.78
CA GLY A 639 9.19 22.77 9.95
C GLY A 639 9.79 21.59 10.71
N ALA A 640 8.97 20.60 11.08
CA ALA A 640 9.39 19.38 11.76
C ALA A 640 8.53 18.20 11.30
N ASP A 641 9.01 16.99 11.60
CA ASP A 641 8.28 15.75 11.36
C ASP A 641 7.02 15.69 12.24
N PRO A 642 5.82 15.46 11.69
CA PRO A 642 4.56 15.39 12.44
C PRO A 642 4.35 14.03 13.12
N ASP A 643 5.37 13.54 13.82
CA ASP A 643 5.38 12.24 14.52
C ASP A 643 5.00 11.06 13.62
N LEU A 644 5.52 11.06 12.40
CA LEU A 644 5.31 10.00 11.43
C LEU A 644 5.91 8.68 11.94
N ASP A 645 5.17 7.59 11.76
CA ASP A 645 5.69 6.26 12.04
C ASP A 645 6.59 5.78 10.90
N LEU A 646 7.85 6.22 10.94
CA LEU A 646 8.83 5.90 9.91
C LEU A 646 9.47 4.51 10.11
N GLY A 647 9.21 3.85 11.23
CA GLY A 647 9.75 2.53 11.55
C GLY A 647 11.21 2.50 12.01
N TYR A 648 11.89 3.66 12.04
CA TYR A 648 13.25 3.79 12.57
C TYR A 648 13.58 5.23 13.00
N ASP A 649 13.45 5.50 14.30
CA ASP A 649 13.56 6.85 14.89
C ASP A 649 14.95 7.49 14.76
N ARG A 650 15.99 6.67 14.51
CA ARG A 650 17.38 7.15 14.39
C ARG A 650 17.78 7.48 12.95
N ALA A 651 16.84 7.47 12.02
CA ALA A 651 17.09 7.92 10.65
C ALA A 651 17.42 9.42 10.65
N ARG A 652 18.46 9.82 9.92
CA ARG A 652 18.81 11.23 9.74
C ARG A 652 18.13 11.76 8.48
N PRO A 653 17.11 12.63 8.60
CA PRO A 653 16.49 13.25 7.44
C PRO A 653 17.52 14.13 6.71
N ARG A 654 17.55 14.01 5.38
CA ARG A 654 18.40 14.83 4.50
C ARG A 654 17.63 15.96 3.84
N GLU A 655 16.45 15.62 3.35
CA GLU A 655 15.43 16.55 2.86
C GLU A 655 14.10 15.96 3.30
N SER A 656 13.20 16.80 3.80
CA SER A 656 11.87 16.35 4.18
C SER A 656 10.85 17.43 3.91
N LEU A 657 9.72 17.04 3.33
CA LEU A 657 8.57 17.90 3.13
C LEU A 657 7.39 17.30 3.88
N HIS A 658 6.86 18.07 4.81
CA HIS A 658 5.72 17.67 5.61
C HIS A 658 4.60 18.68 5.39
N LEU A 659 3.52 18.24 4.77
CA LEU A 659 2.33 19.04 4.58
C LEU A 659 1.28 18.66 5.61
N LEU A 660 0.61 19.67 6.13
CA LEU A 660 -0.55 19.54 6.98
C LEU A 660 -1.75 20.14 6.25
N ALA A 661 -2.89 19.47 6.28
CA ALA A 661 -4.16 20.06 5.91
C ALA A 661 -5.21 19.74 6.97
N GLY A 662 -6.20 20.61 7.13
CA GLY A 662 -7.30 20.35 8.04
C GLY A 662 -8.43 21.35 7.87
N PHE A 663 -9.44 21.17 8.71
CA PHE A 663 -10.71 21.88 8.63
C PHE A 663 -11.02 22.50 9.98
N LEU A 664 -11.49 23.75 9.97
CA LEU A 664 -11.87 24.50 11.16
C LEU A 664 -13.34 24.26 11.49
N ASP A 665 -13.70 24.44 12.77
CA ASP A 665 -15.01 24.06 13.31
C ASP A 665 -16.19 24.94 12.93
#